data_AF-A0AAD4E2Z2-F1
#
_entry.id   AF-A0AAD4E2Z2-F1
#
_cell.length_a   1.000
_cell.length_b   1.000
_cell.length_c   1.000
_cell.angle_alpha   90.00
_cell.angle_beta   90.00
_cell.angle_gamma   90.00
#
_symmetry.space_group_name_H-M   'P 1'
#
loop_
_entity.id
_entity.type
_entity.pdbx_description
1 polymer ?
#
loop_
_entity_poly.entity_id
_entity_poly.type
_entity_poly.pdbx_seq_one_letter_code
_entity_poly.pdbx_strand_id
1 'polypeptide(L)'
;MLFGWDLKSLWRKAHHKRYDALLRAGKLQDAVKSYQHMIDEITKADCLDWFNDFKQECSALCAANGEAAFAASDYDKAIDLYSMAIDLDSASDIFFASRSEAKSSKMLWEDALLDARKVTELNPSSHVGYRLSHSALRGAQHYEEAIEAFTIMLSKLDNAPEVQIRDLRRQYVCPLEAEDAIQRAVLIELSNAPLRLLNTSTGLLCDRAAQLNFFKTSPEYKELLSSITKRLDLQTERIKEVVAMHFRCVLLSHRWEKTEALLHHIQDKMVYELDGLGGTAKLQSFCKVARDAGYFWAWMDTCCIDKSNNAELGESVQSMFVWYRHSALTIVYLSDVPPSSQPGALASSVWNERGWTFQEFVAPKVVIFYQKDWSLYLDDRSLNHKESQAIMKELEGATGIDAQAMISFRPGMRDARQKLQWASKRVTTVQEDTAYSLFGIFDVHLPVIYGERKQSALGRLLQDIVSRSGDITCLDWVGQSSEFNSCLPADIISYATPPYSLPSLSEDEIQTAVSSLRNIVPVDSASQLYDLLENMNTPLFANCRLRLPCIVFRVTEVKRRSGRAAHSTYEVKADGLQGLLITTGKTLIQFSRARPIRQTFFLVRPWDRRLLGLPDFSEQLTFADEGESVGDWSESQSGLDDTDESSSNSPGEEELSVDLDVHSQSLRLMVHLGQAFSALLVAQQHVGEYKRVASDHNIIAQVKDPASIDIMNIRALDIL
;
A
#
# COMPACT_ATOMS: atom_id res chain seq x y z
N MET A 1 67.68 -63.06 3.36
CA MET A 1 68.06 -63.47 2.00
C MET A 1 68.03 -64.99 1.93
N LEU A 2 67.09 -65.56 1.18
CA LEU A 2 67.02 -67.00 0.89
C LEU A 2 67.19 -67.08 -0.64
N PHE A 3 68.18 -67.83 -1.12
CA PHE A 3 68.58 -67.90 -2.55
C PHE A 3 68.97 -66.55 -3.21
N GLY A 4 69.60 -65.63 -2.46
CA GLY A 4 70.03 -64.33 -3.01
C GLY A 4 68.89 -63.32 -3.22
N TRP A 5 67.66 -63.69 -2.83
CA TRP A 5 66.49 -62.84 -2.95
C TRP A 5 66.14 -62.24 -1.59
N ASP A 6 65.94 -60.93 -1.55
CA ASP A 6 65.39 -60.26 -0.38
C ASP A 6 63.89 -60.54 -0.32
N LEU A 7 63.49 -61.54 0.47
CA LEU A 7 62.09 -61.89 0.71
C LEU A 7 61.25 -60.68 1.15
N LYS A 8 61.84 -59.71 1.86
CA LYS A 8 61.15 -58.46 2.23
C LYS A 8 60.86 -57.59 1.01
N SER A 9 61.79 -57.48 0.05
CA SER A 9 61.59 -56.77 -1.22
C SER A 9 60.54 -57.45 -2.11
N LEU A 10 60.53 -58.79 -2.16
CA LEU A 10 59.52 -59.54 -2.93
C LEU A 10 58.14 -59.42 -2.35
N TRP A 11 58.01 -59.56 -1.03
CA TRP A 11 56.73 -59.42 -0.33
C TRP A 11 56.15 -58.01 -0.53
N ARG A 12 56.98 -56.96 -0.43
CA ARG A 12 56.60 -55.57 -0.78
C ARG A 12 56.13 -55.44 -2.23
N LYS A 13 56.90 -55.96 -3.20
CA LYS A 13 56.53 -55.90 -4.63
C LYS A 13 55.23 -56.67 -4.94
N ALA A 14 54.98 -57.79 -4.26
CA ALA A 14 53.78 -58.60 -4.46
C ALA A 14 52.53 -57.89 -3.96
N HIS A 15 52.58 -57.32 -2.75
CA HIS A 15 51.48 -56.53 -2.20
C HIS A 15 51.25 -55.24 -2.98
N HIS A 16 52.32 -54.56 -3.44
CA HIS A 16 52.21 -53.40 -4.32
C HIS A 16 51.51 -53.75 -5.63
N LYS A 17 51.91 -54.84 -6.31
CA LYS A 17 51.21 -55.30 -7.53
C LYS A 17 49.76 -55.71 -7.28
N ARG A 18 49.46 -56.31 -6.13
CA ARG A 18 48.09 -56.68 -5.75
C ARG A 18 47.24 -55.43 -5.51
N TYR A 19 47.79 -54.44 -4.82
CA TYR A 19 47.16 -53.14 -4.62
C TYR A 19 46.91 -52.44 -5.96
N ASP A 20 47.91 -52.31 -6.83
CA ASP A 20 47.77 -51.71 -8.15
C ASP A 20 46.74 -52.42 -9.03
N ALA A 21 46.64 -53.76 -8.91
CA ALA A 21 45.66 -54.54 -9.65
C ALA A 21 44.24 -54.29 -9.13
N LEU A 22 44.05 -54.18 -7.80
CA LEU A 22 42.76 -53.85 -7.19
C LEU A 22 42.34 -52.42 -7.53
N LEU A 23 43.28 -51.47 -7.54
CA LEU A 23 43.04 -50.11 -7.99
C LEU A 23 42.63 -50.05 -9.47
N ARG A 24 43.36 -50.72 -10.36
CA ARG A 24 43.02 -50.80 -11.78
C ARG A 24 41.67 -51.47 -12.04
N ALA A 25 41.22 -52.34 -11.13
CA ALA A 25 39.92 -52.97 -11.18
C ALA A 25 38.79 -52.10 -10.57
N GLY A 26 39.08 -50.86 -10.12
CA GLY A 26 38.12 -49.97 -9.46
C GLY A 26 37.70 -50.44 -8.06
N LYS A 27 38.40 -51.43 -7.48
CA LYS A 27 38.08 -52.04 -6.18
C LYS A 27 38.86 -51.38 -5.04
N LEU A 28 38.65 -50.08 -4.85
CA LEU A 28 39.38 -49.28 -3.87
C LEU A 28 39.21 -49.79 -2.43
N GLN A 29 38.00 -50.19 -2.04
CA GLN A 29 37.74 -50.75 -0.71
C GLN A 29 38.53 -52.04 -0.45
N ASP A 30 38.59 -52.94 -1.44
CA ASP A 30 39.36 -54.19 -1.33
C ASP A 30 40.86 -53.90 -1.31
N ALA A 31 41.31 -52.87 -2.04
CA ALA A 31 42.70 -52.42 -2.05
C ALA A 31 43.13 -51.91 -0.66
N VAL A 32 42.31 -51.06 -0.03
CA VAL A 32 42.59 -50.51 1.32
C VAL A 32 42.50 -51.59 2.40
N LYS A 33 41.49 -52.49 2.36
CA LYS A 33 41.38 -53.62 3.31
C LYS A 33 42.54 -54.59 3.20
N SER A 34 42.94 -54.94 1.97
CA SER A 34 44.10 -55.80 1.71
C SER A 34 45.38 -55.18 2.27
N TYR A 35 45.43 -53.86 2.40
CA TYR A 35 46.56 -53.13 2.96
C TYR A 35 46.50 -52.99 4.48
N GLN A 36 45.34 -52.73 5.10
CA GLN A 36 45.22 -52.74 6.58
C GLN A 36 45.76 -54.05 7.17
N HIS A 37 45.43 -55.18 6.53
CA HIS A 37 45.98 -56.49 6.88
C HIS A 37 47.51 -56.59 6.69
N MET A 38 48.08 -55.87 5.72
CA MET A 38 49.53 -55.81 5.49
C MET A 38 50.25 -55.03 6.60
N ILE A 39 49.62 -53.99 7.16
CA ILE A 39 50.19 -53.15 8.23
C ILE A 39 50.33 -53.94 9.53
N ASP A 40 49.33 -54.75 9.88
CA ASP A 40 49.32 -55.53 11.11
C ASP A 40 50.42 -56.61 11.16
N GLU A 41 50.96 -57.01 10.00
CA GLU A 41 52.01 -58.04 9.87
C GLU A 41 53.45 -57.49 9.95
N ILE A 42 53.68 -56.17 9.93
CA ILE A 42 55.03 -55.56 9.86
C ILE A 42 55.42 -54.82 11.15
N THR A 43 56.65 -55.03 11.63
CA THR A 43 57.28 -54.15 12.63
C THR A 43 57.60 -52.77 12.03
N LYS A 44 56.87 -51.73 12.48
CA LYS A 44 56.82 -50.33 12.00
C LYS A 44 58.14 -49.59 11.66
N ALA A 45 59.32 -50.12 12.01
CA ALA A 45 60.58 -49.36 11.93
C ALA A 45 61.33 -49.41 10.57
N ASP A 46 61.26 -50.53 9.84
CA ASP A 46 62.13 -50.77 8.66
C ASP A 46 61.54 -50.32 7.31
N CYS A 47 60.28 -49.87 7.27
CA CYS A 47 59.54 -49.53 6.05
C CYS A 47 58.71 -48.24 6.18
N LEU A 48 59.08 -47.38 7.13
CA LEU A 48 58.31 -46.20 7.52
C LEU A 48 58.13 -45.20 6.36
N ASP A 49 59.17 -44.96 5.55
CA ASP A 49 59.10 -44.00 4.44
C ASP A 49 58.14 -44.48 3.34
N TRP A 50 58.27 -45.74 2.92
CA TRP A 50 57.36 -46.34 1.94
C TRP A 50 55.92 -46.41 2.44
N PHE A 51 55.73 -46.70 3.74
CA PHE A 51 54.42 -46.70 4.37
C PHE A 51 53.78 -45.30 4.34
N ASN A 52 54.54 -44.25 4.60
CA ASN A 52 54.06 -42.87 4.58
C ASN A 52 53.71 -42.41 3.15
N ASP A 53 54.58 -42.67 2.17
CA ASP A 53 54.34 -42.32 0.76
C ASP A 53 53.05 -42.99 0.23
N PHE A 54 52.87 -44.26 0.57
CA PHE A 54 51.69 -45.02 0.17
C PHE A 54 50.42 -44.56 0.88
N LYS A 55 50.50 -44.31 2.20
CA LYS A 55 49.39 -43.78 3.00
C LYS A 55 48.87 -42.47 2.39
N GLN A 56 49.79 -41.62 1.94
CA GLN A 56 49.49 -40.37 1.26
C GLN A 56 48.85 -40.57 -0.12
N GLU A 57 49.35 -41.51 -0.94
CA GLU A 57 48.77 -41.81 -2.26
C GLU A 57 47.34 -42.39 -2.13
N CYS A 58 47.13 -43.27 -1.17
CA CYS A 58 45.83 -43.90 -0.92
C CYS A 58 44.79 -42.91 -0.38
N SER A 59 45.18 -42.08 0.57
CA SER A 59 44.27 -41.07 1.13
C SER A 59 43.87 -40.05 0.05
N ALA A 60 44.82 -39.63 -0.79
CA ALA A 60 44.56 -38.77 -1.94
C ALA A 60 43.60 -39.42 -2.96
N LEU A 61 43.78 -40.71 -3.26
CA LEU A 61 42.88 -41.43 -4.18
C LEU A 61 41.47 -41.63 -3.60
N CYS A 62 41.38 -41.92 -2.30
CA CYS A 62 40.09 -41.99 -1.59
C CYS A 62 39.38 -40.64 -1.64
N ALA A 63 40.10 -39.54 -1.40
CA ALA A 63 39.56 -38.19 -1.48
C ALA A 63 39.08 -37.83 -2.90
N ALA A 64 39.88 -38.11 -3.93
CA ALA A 64 39.50 -37.85 -5.33
C ALA A 64 38.26 -38.64 -5.77
N ASN A 65 38.16 -39.92 -5.37
CA ASN A 65 36.96 -40.71 -5.63
C ASN A 65 35.76 -40.22 -4.80
N GLY A 66 36.00 -39.71 -3.59
CA GLY A 66 35.00 -39.07 -2.75
C GLY A 66 34.44 -37.80 -3.40
N GLU A 67 35.30 -36.95 -3.96
CA GLU A 67 34.91 -35.76 -4.72
C GLU A 67 34.07 -36.13 -5.94
N ALA A 68 34.46 -37.16 -6.69
CA ALA A 68 33.68 -37.66 -7.82
C ALA A 68 32.30 -38.18 -7.39
N ALA A 69 32.21 -38.87 -6.24
CA ALA A 69 30.93 -39.33 -5.68
C ALA A 69 30.06 -38.16 -5.20
N PHE A 70 30.67 -37.16 -4.53
CA PHE A 70 29.98 -35.96 -4.09
C PHE A 70 29.42 -35.16 -5.27
N ALA A 71 30.21 -34.99 -6.34
CA ALA A 71 29.77 -34.36 -7.58
C ALA A 71 28.64 -35.12 -8.27
N ALA A 72 28.59 -36.45 -8.11
CA ALA A 72 27.48 -37.30 -8.55
C ALA A 72 26.27 -37.29 -7.60
N SER A 73 26.29 -36.49 -6.52
CA SER A 73 25.29 -36.46 -5.44
C SER A 73 25.10 -37.80 -4.71
N ASP A 74 26.07 -38.72 -4.83
CA ASP A 74 26.13 -39.97 -4.08
C ASP A 74 26.82 -39.70 -2.74
N TYR A 75 26.09 -39.03 -1.84
CA TYR A 75 26.63 -38.56 -0.57
C TYR A 75 27.04 -39.70 0.35
N ASP A 76 26.33 -40.84 0.33
CA ASP A 76 26.70 -42.02 1.12
C ASP A 76 28.09 -42.53 0.74
N LYS A 77 28.31 -42.74 -0.57
CA LYS A 77 29.60 -43.18 -1.07
C LYS A 77 30.70 -42.15 -0.84
N ALA A 78 30.40 -40.86 -0.97
CA ALA A 78 31.35 -39.80 -0.67
C ALA A 78 31.77 -39.82 0.80
N ILE A 79 30.82 -39.93 1.74
CA ILE A 79 31.08 -40.02 3.18
C ILE A 79 31.95 -41.24 3.52
N ASP A 80 31.66 -42.40 2.94
CA ASP A 80 32.45 -43.62 3.13
C ASP A 80 33.89 -43.43 2.64
N LEU A 81 34.07 -42.88 1.43
CA LEU A 81 35.38 -42.66 0.83
C LEU A 81 36.20 -41.62 1.59
N TYR A 82 35.59 -40.53 2.07
CA TYR A 82 36.29 -39.58 2.93
C TYR A 82 36.60 -40.17 4.31
N SER A 83 35.75 -41.04 4.86
CA SER A 83 36.04 -41.74 6.11
C SER A 83 37.25 -42.67 5.95
N MET A 84 37.34 -43.39 4.83
CA MET A 84 38.53 -44.17 4.50
C MET A 84 39.78 -43.29 4.36
N ALA A 85 39.66 -42.10 3.75
CA ALA A 85 40.77 -41.16 3.66
C ALA A 85 41.22 -40.67 5.05
N ILE A 86 40.29 -40.44 5.98
CA ILE A 86 40.57 -40.04 7.37
C ILE A 86 41.20 -41.18 8.18
N ASP A 87 40.72 -42.42 8.03
CA ASP A 87 41.33 -43.59 8.67
C ASP A 87 42.79 -43.77 8.20
N LEU A 88 43.02 -43.46 6.92
CA LEU A 88 44.33 -43.46 6.32
C LEU A 88 45.14 -42.22 6.65
N ASP A 89 44.59 -41.06 6.98
CA ASP A 89 45.35 -39.89 7.41
C ASP A 89 44.47 -38.95 8.24
N SER A 90 44.51 -39.17 9.56
CA SER A 90 43.70 -38.44 10.52
C SER A 90 44.22 -37.04 10.84
N ALA A 91 45.35 -36.62 10.27
CA ALA A 91 45.95 -35.31 10.51
C ALA A 91 45.54 -34.25 9.46
N SER A 92 44.93 -34.68 8.35
CA SER A 92 44.49 -33.79 7.27
C SER A 92 43.13 -33.17 7.57
N ASP A 93 43.10 -31.85 7.71
CA ASP A 93 41.87 -31.06 7.90
C ASP A 93 40.98 -31.08 6.64
N ILE A 94 41.56 -31.21 5.44
CA ILE A 94 40.85 -31.25 4.15
C ILE A 94 39.86 -32.42 4.08
N PHE A 95 40.22 -33.60 4.61
CA PHE A 95 39.33 -34.77 4.54
C PHE A 95 38.13 -34.63 5.48
N PHE A 96 38.35 -34.08 6.68
CA PHE A 96 37.25 -33.73 7.58
C PHE A 96 36.35 -32.65 6.97
N ALA A 97 36.94 -31.63 6.32
CA ALA A 97 36.18 -30.58 5.63
C ALA A 97 35.28 -31.17 4.52
N SER A 98 35.84 -32.03 3.67
CA SER A 98 35.11 -32.65 2.56
C SER A 98 34.00 -33.58 3.06
N ARG A 99 34.26 -34.35 4.13
CA ARG A 99 33.23 -35.19 4.76
C ARG A 99 32.13 -34.37 5.43
N SER A 100 32.48 -33.25 6.07
CA SER A 100 31.52 -32.30 6.65
C SER A 100 30.57 -31.75 5.59
N GLU A 101 31.07 -31.41 4.40
CA GLU A 101 30.24 -30.94 3.28
C GLU A 101 29.31 -32.05 2.78
N ALA A 102 29.82 -33.27 2.57
CA ALA A 102 29.02 -34.42 2.17
C ALA A 102 27.89 -34.74 3.18
N LYS A 103 28.20 -34.73 4.48
CA LYS A 103 27.22 -34.92 5.56
C LYS A 103 26.18 -33.79 5.59
N SER A 104 26.60 -32.55 5.41
CA SER A 104 25.69 -31.39 5.33
C SER A 104 24.74 -31.50 4.14
N SER A 105 25.23 -31.90 2.96
CA SER A 105 24.39 -32.14 1.77
C SER A 105 23.38 -33.27 1.99
N LYS A 106 23.70 -34.23 2.87
CA LYS A 106 22.79 -35.30 3.30
C LYS A 106 21.88 -34.91 4.49
N MET A 107 21.93 -33.66 4.94
CA MET A 107 21.20 -33.15 6.12
C MET A 107 21.59 -33.82 7.45
N LEU A 108 22.79 -34.40 7.54
CA LEU A 108 23.35 -34.95 8.79
C LEU A 108 24.12 -33.84 9.53
N TRP A 109 23.37 -32.85 10.02
CA TRP A 109 23.93 -31.59 10.52
C TRP A 109 24.85 -31.76 11.74
N GLU A 110 24.44 -32.56 12.72
CA GLU A 110 25.25 -32.81 13.93
C GLU A 110 26.56 -33.54 13.60
N ASP A 111 26.49 -34.57 12.75
CA ASP A 111 27.68 -35.32 12.32
C ASP A 111 28.63 -34.46 11.46
N ALA A 112 28.07 -33.53 10.69
CA ALA A 112 28.85 -32.55 9.92
C ALA A 112 29.52 -31.55 10.87
N LEU A 113 28.82 -31.08 11.90
CA LEU A 113 29.37 -30.16 12.90
C LEU A 113 30.54 -30.78 13.66
N LEU A 114 30.50 -32.08 13.97
CA LEU A 114 31.64 -32.78 14.57
C LEU A 114 32.88 -32.75 13.67
N ASP A 115 32.71 -32.98 12.37
CA ASP A 115 33.81 -32.91 11.40
C ASP A 115 34.32 -31.46 11.26
N ALA A 116 33.42 -30.48 11.19
CA ALA A 116 33.79 -29.06 11.12
C ALA A 116 34.59 -28.60 12.35
N ARG A 117 34.20 -29.03 13.56
CA ARG A 117 34.96 -28.79 14.79
C ARG A 117 36.34 -29.44 14.72
N LYS A 118 36.45 -30.65 14.16
CA LYS A 118 37.75 -31.29 13.95
C LYS A 118 38.65 -30.49 13.00
N VAL A 119 38.10 -29.91 11.93
CA VAL A 119 38.83 -28.96 11.06
C VAL A 119 39.37 -27.78 11.86
N THR A 120 38.55 -27.19 12.75
CA THR A 120 39.01 -26.06 13.59
C THR A 120 40.07 -26.45 14.62
N GLU A 121 40.07 -27.69 15.13
CA GLU A 121 41.12 -28.21 16.02
C GLU A 121 42.45 -28.40 15.28
N LEU A 122 42.40 -28.96 14.07
CA LEU A 122 43.59 -29.23 13.27
C LEU A 122 44.18 -27.96 12.66
N ASN A 123 43.33 -27.01 12.25
CA ASN A 123 43.75 -25.77 11.60
C ASN A 123 42.96 -24.54 12.13
N PRO A 124 43.29 -24.04 13.33
CA PRO A 124 42.55 -22.94 13.98
C PRO A 124 42.64 -21.58 13.27
N SER A 125 43.63 -21.41 12.39
CA SER A 125 43.83 -20.21 11.57
C SER A 125 42.96 -20.19 10.32
N SER A 126 42.52 -21.35 9.83
CA SER A 126 41.72 -21.44 8.61
C SER A 126 40.27 -21.01 8.85
N HIS A 127 39.72 -20.24 7.92
CA HIS A 127 38.31 -19.86 7.93
C HIS A 127 37.37 -21.03 7.57
N VAL A 128 37.88 -22.09 6.93
CA VAL A 128 37.08 -23.20 6.37
C VAL A 128 36.31 -23.94 7.46
N GLY A 129 36.95 -24.28 8.58
CA GLY A 129 36.28 -25.00 9.67
C GLY A 129 35.12 -24.21 10.28
N TYR A 130 35.27 -22.88 10.39
CA TYR A 130 34.21 -22.00 10.90
C TYR A 130 33.07 -21.82 9.87
N ARG A 131 33.38 -21.75 8.57
CA ARG A 131 32.37 -21.75 7.48
C ARG A 131 31.51 -23.01 7.52
N LEU A 132 32.14 -24.17 7.69
CA LEU A 132 31.47 -25.46 7.78
C LEU A 132 30.63 -25.56 9.05
N SER A 133 31.18 -25.11 10.18
CA SER A 133 30.44 -25.05 11.46
C SER A 133 29.19 -24.20 11.32
N HIS A 134 29.31 -23.00 10.74
CA HIS A 134 28.17 -22.12 10.45
C HIS A 134 27.11 -22.83 9.60
N SER A 135 27.52 -23.50 8.51
CA SER A 135 26.58 -24.17 7.59
C SER A 135 25.84 -25.33 8.28
N ALA A 136 26.56 -26.12 9.07
CA ALA A 136 25.99 -27.23 9.84
C ALA A 136 25.04 -26.73 10.94
N LEU A 137 25.46 -25.73 11.73
CA LEU A 137 24.65 -25.13 12.79
C LEU A 137 23.37 -24.50 12.25
N ARG A 138 23.45 -23.79 11.10
CA ARG A 138 22.26 -23.23 10.44
C ARG A 138 21.30 -24.33 9.98
N GLY A 139 21.82 -25.42 9.41
CA GLY A 139 21.02 -26.59 9.02
C GLY A 139 20.35 -27.28 10.22
N ALA A 140 21.04 -27.33 11.35
CA ALA A 140 20.53 -27.81 12.64
C ALA A 140 19.58 -26.82 13.35
N GLN A 141 19.36 -25.62 12.80
CA GLN A 141 18.56 -24.53 13.39
C GLN A 141 19.15 -23.92 14.68
N HIS A 142 20.45 -24.10 14.93
CA HIS A 142 21.18 -23.46 16.02
C HIS A 142 21.72 -22.09 15.55
N TYR A 143 20.80 -21.15 15.31
CA TYR A 143 21.11 -19.91 14.60
C TYR A 143 22.08 -18.99 15.34
N GLU A 144 21.97 -18.87 16.66
CA GLU A 144 22.88 -18.05 17.46
C GLU A 144 24.32 -18.54 17.37
N GLU A 145 24.53 -19.85 17.55
CA GLU A 145 25.85 -20.49 17.38
C GLU A 145 26.34 -20.34 15.94
N ALA A 146 25.44 -20.39 14.95
CA ALA A 146 25.79 -20.20 13.54
C ALA A 146 26.28 -18.76 13.27
N ILE A 147 25.64 -17.74 13.85
CA ILE A 147 26.04 -16.33 13.72
C ILE A 147 27.40 -16.09 14.39
N GLU A 148 27.64 -16.71 15.55
CA GLU A 148 28.94 -16.65 16.23
C GLU A 148 30.05 -17.31 15.38
N ALA A 149 29.82 -18.53 14.89
CA ALA A 149 30.77 -19.24 14.03
C ALA A 149 31.08 -18.44 12.76
N PHE A 150 30.09 -17.78 12.17
CA PHE A 150 30.29 -16.90 11.01
C PHE A 150 31.09 -15.64 11.35
N THR A 151 30.84 -15.03 12.50
CA THR A 151 31.62 -13.87 12.98
C THR A 151 33.09 -14.24 13.15
N ILE A 152 33.36 -15.41 13.73
CA ILE A 152 34.73 -15.93 13.86
C ILE A 152 35.32 -16.21 12.47
N MET A 153 34.57 -16.81 11.54
CA MET A 153 35.00 -17.03 10.16
C MET A 153 35.47 -15.73 9.48
N LEU A 154 34.70 -14.64 9.60
CA LEU A 154 35.06 -13.34 9.05
C LEU A 154 36.35 -12.79 9.68
N SER A 155 36.49 -12.90 10.99
CA SER A 155 37.72 -12.55 11.71
C SER A 155 38.94 -13.32 11.18
N LYS A 156 38.79 -14.60 10.84
CA LYS A 156 39.88 -15.40 10.24
C LYS A 156 40.22 -14.95 8.83
N LEU A 157 39.22 -14.57 8.03
CA LEU A 157 39.45 -13.99 6.70
C LEU A 157 40.21 -12.66 6.79
N ASP A 158 39.83 -11.78 7.70
CA ASP A 158 40.46 -10.45 7.88
C ASP A 158 41.94 -10.55 8.28
N ASN A 159 42.27 -11.54 9.12
CA ASN A 159 43.61 -11.74 9.67
C ASN A 159 44.46 -12.76 8.89
N ALA A 160 44.00 -13.24 7.74
CA ALA A 160 44.72 -14.25 6.96
C ALA A 160 46.05 -13.68 6.40
N PRO A 161 47.15 -14.45 6.44
CA PRO A 161 48.44 -14.00 5.92
C PRO A 161 48.42 -13.83 4.39
N GLU A 162 47.67 -14.69 3.67
CA GLU A 162 47.54 -14.62 2.23
C GLU A 162 46.57 -13.51 1.79
N VAL A 163 47.03 -12.64 0.87
CA VAL A 163 46.20 -11.57 0.29
C VAL A 163 44.95 -12.11 -0.39
N GLN A 164 45.07 -13.22 -1.12
CA GLN A 164 43.96 -13.84 -1.85
C GLN A 164 42.82 -14.28 -0.90
N ILE A 165 43.15 -14.75 0.30
CA ILE A 165 42.16 -15.13 1.32
C ILE A 165 41.51 -13.88 1.91
N ARG A 166 42.29 -12.82 2.18
CA ARG A 166 41.74 -11.53 2.62
C ARG A 166 40.80 -10.93 1.58
N ASP A 167 41.07 -11.10 0.28
CA ASP A 167 40.20 -10.60 -0.77
C ASP A 167 38.82 -11.29 -0.78
N LEU A 168 38.71 -12.54 -0.32
CA LEU A 168 37.42 -13.23 -0.14
C LEU A 168 36.50 -12.51 0.83
N ARG A 169 37.05 -11.79 1.82
CA ARG A 169 36.26 -11.01 2.79
C ARG A 169 35.28 -10.05 2.12
N ARG A 170 35.65 -9.49 0.97
CA ARG A 170 34.84 -8.50 0.23
C ARG A 170 33.48 -9.06 -0.23
N GLN A 171 33.38 -10.38 -0.38
CA GLN A 171 32.15 -11.05 -0.81
C GLN A 171 31.13 -11.21 0.32
N TYR A 172 31.59 -11.23 1.57
CA TYR A 172 30.76 -11.49 2.74
C TYR A 172 30.32 -10.21 3.45
N VAL A 173 29.18 -10.32 4.11
CA VAL A 173 28.53 -9.27 4.91
C VAL A 173 28.76 -9.60 6.37
N CYS A 174 29.09 -8.63 7.21
CA CYS A 174 29.15 -8.88 8.65
C CYS A 174 27.73 -8.89 9.24
N PRO A 175 27.48 -9.61 10.35
CA PRO A 175 26.15 -9.63 10.97
C PRO A 175 25.57 -8.25 11.25
N LEU A 176 26.40 -7.26 11.64
CA LEU A 176 25.94 -5.88 11.85
C LEU A 176 25.42 -5.21 10.57
N GLU A 177 26.05 -5.42 9.42
CA GLU A 177 25.56 -4.93 8.11
C GLU A 177 24.22 -5.60 7.75
N ALA A 178 24.05 -6.88 8.06
CA ALA A 178 22.80 -7.60 7.85
C ALA A 178 21.69 -7.13 8.79
N GLU A 179 22.00 -6.90 10.07
CA GLU A 179 21.07 -6.33 11.05
C GLU A 179 20.55 -4.95 10.61
N ASP A 180 21.44 -4.09 10.12
CA ASP A 180 21.10 -2.76 9.62
C ASP A 180 20.20 -2.83 8.38
N ALA A 181 20.43 -3.78 7.47
CA ALA A 181 19.54 -4.02 6.33
C ALA A 181 18.15 -4.50 6.76
N ILE A 182 18.06 -5.44 7.70
CA ILE A 182 16.79 -5.89 8.27
C ILE A 182 16.09 -4.72 8.97
N GLN A 183 16.81 -3.93 9.75
CA GLN A 183 16.25 -2.79 10.47
C GLN A 183 15.70 -1.72 9.53
N ARG A 184 16.35 -1.44 8.39
CA ARG A 184 15.79 -0.57 7.35
C ARG A 184 14.47 -1.11 6.80
N ALA A 185 14.40 -2.41 6.50
CA ALA A 185 13.16 -3.03 6.03
C ALA A 185 12.04 -2.93 7.08
N VAL A 186 12.36 -3.13 8.37
CA VAL A 186 11.40 -2.94 9.47
C VAL A 186 10.90 -1.50 9.54
N LEU A 187 11.78 -0.51 9.39
CA LEU A 187 11.38 0.91 9.41
C LEU A 187 10.43 1.26 8.26
N ILE A 188 10.65 0.70 7.07
CA ILE A 188 9.77 0.88 5.91
C ILE A 188 8.40 0.27 6.20
N GLU A 189 8.33 -0.97 6.69
CA GLU A 189 7.06 -1.62 7.03
C GLU A 189 6.30 -0.86 8.13
N LEU A 190 7.00 -0.37 9.16
CA LEU A 190 6.40 0.37 10.27
C LEU A 190 6.01 1.82 9.92
N SER A 191 6.45 2.36 8.79
CA SER A 191 6.13 3.73 8.37
C SER A 191 4.64 3.92 8.10
N ASN A 192 3.97 2.87 7.60
CA ASN A 192 2.53 2.86 7.29
C ASN A 192 1.71 2.08 8.33
N ALA A 193 2.29 1.78 9.50
CA ALA A 193 1.63 1.07 10.58
C ALA A 193 1.27 2.01 11.75
N PRO A 194 0.26 1.66 12.56
CA PRO A 194 -0.05 2.41 13.77
C PRO A 194 1.14 2.51 14.73
N LEU A 195 1.19 3.62 15.47
CA LEU A 195 2.29 3.95 16.38
C LEU A 195 2.47 2.95 17.54
N ARG A 196 1.36 2.32 17.94
CA ARG A 196 1.32 1.27 18.98
C ARG A 196 0.36 0.17 18.59
N LEU A 197 0.72 -1.06 18.92
CA LEU A 197 -0.05 -2.28 18.62
C LEU A 197 -0.12 -3.15 19.87
N LEU A 198 -1.15 -3.97 19.97
CA LEU A 198 -1.26 -5.03 20.96
C LEU A 198 -0.57 -6.27 20.43
N ASN A 199 0.31 -6.87 21.24
CA ASN A 199 0.78 -8.21 20.98
C ASN A 199 -0.36 -9.19 21.29
N THR A 200 -0.84 -9.93 20.30
CA THR A 200 -2.00 -10.81 20.43
C THR A 200 -1.73 -12.02 21.32
N SER A 201 -0.48 -12.42 21.48
CA SER A 201 -0.10 -13.57 22.32
C SER A 201 -0.01 -13.21 23.79
N THR A 202 0.63 -12.07 24.11
CA THR A 202 0.82 -11.62 25.50
C THR A 202 -0.29 -10.68 25.99
N GLY A 203 -1.00 -10.03 25.09
CA GLY A 203 -1.97 -8.99 25.41
C GLY A 203 -1.33 -7.67 25.87
N LEU A 204 -0.03 -7.48 25.68
CA LEU A 204 0.67 -6.24 26.05
C LEU A 204 0.56 -5.20 24.93
N LEU A 205 0.49 -3.92 25.32
CA LEU A 205 0.63 -2.81 24.39
C LEU A 205 2.11 -2.58 24.09
N CYS A 206 2.46 -2.52 22.81
CA CYS A 206 3.83 -2.43 22.31
C CYS A 206 3.99 -1.20 21.41
N ASP A 207 4.95 -0.35 21.75
CA ASP A 207 5.47 0.66 20.83
C ASP A 207 6.38 0.01 19.75
N ARG A 208 6.90 0.82 18.83
CA ARG A 208 7.78 0.34 17.75
C ARG A 208 9.04 -0.36 18.27
N ALA A 209 9.60 0.10 19.40
CA ALA A 209 10.81 -0.49 19.97
C ALA A 209 10.52 -1.88 20.57
N ALA A 210 9.40 -2.04 21.28
CA ALA A 210 8.94 -3.32 21.79
C ALA A 210 8.61 -4.30 20.66
N GLN A 211 7.99 -3.84 19.57
CA GLN A 211 7.74 -4.68 18.38
C GLN A 211 9.05 -5.16 17.73
N LEU A 212 10.03 -4.27 17.56
CA LEU A 212 11.34 -4.63 17.03
C LEU A 212 12.08 -5.63 17.94
N ASN A 213 12.04 -5.43 19.25
CA ASN A 213 12.66 -6.35 20.21
C ASN A 213 12.01 -7.73 20.16
N PHE A 214 10.67 -7.79 20.05
CA PHE A 214 9.95 -9.05 19.87
C PHE A 214 10.43 -9.77 18.59
N PHE A 215 10.53 -9.05 17.47
CA PHE A 215 11.07 -9.61 16.22
C PHE A 215 12.50 -10.11 16.37
N LYS A 216 13.41 -9.35 17.00
CA LYS A 216 14.81 -9.76 17.21
C LYS A 216 14.96 -11.06 18.01
N THR A 217 14.01 -11.35 18.90
CA THR A 217 14.01 -12.61 19.67
C THR A 217 13.41 -13.79 18.93
N SER A 218 12.73 -13.54 17.81
CA SER A 218 12.02 -14.56 17.03
C SER A 218 12.97 -15.52 16.31
N PRO A 219 12.57 -16.79 16.11
CA PRO A 219 13.34 -17.73 15.31
C PRO A 219 13.49 -17.25 13.87
N GLU A 220 12.49 -16.59 13.29
CA GLU A 220 12.52 -16.08 11.91
C GLU A 220 13.60 -15.00 11.72
N TYR A 221 13.76 -14.10 12.70
CA TYR A 221 14.84 -13.10 12.65
C TYR A 221 16.23 -13.74 12.71
N LYS A 222 16.41 -14.70 13.61
CA LYS A 222 17.70 -15.40 13.79
C LYS A 222 18.04 -16.24 12.57
N GLU A 223 17.05 -16.92 12.00
CA GLU A 223 17.15 -17.68 10.77
C GLU A 223 17.53 -16.75 9.60
N LEU A 224 16.82 -15.63 9.44
CA LEU A 224 17.11 -14.62 8.43
C LEU A 224 18.53 -14.05 8.58
N LEU A 225 18.90 -13.61 9.79
CA LEU A 225 20.22 -13.05 10.08
C LEU A 225 21.35 -14.05 9.81
N SER A 226 21.16 -15.32 10.16
CA SER A 226 22.12 -16.39 9.87
C SER A 226 22.22 -16.73 8.38
N SER A 227 21.20 -16.40 7.58
CA SER A 227 21.18 -16.70 6.14
C SER A 227 21.88 -15.64 5.28
N ILE A 228 21.93 -14.38 5.75
CA ILE A 228 22.55 -13.26 5.03
C ILE A 228 24.07 -13.34 5.23
N THR A 229 24.74 -14.00 4.30
CA THR A 229 26.19 -14.25 4.40
C THR A 229 26.96 -13.47 3.35
N LYS A 230 26.42 -13.34 2.14
CA LYS A 230 27.05 -12.67 1.00
C LYS A 230 26.38 -11.33 0.69
N ARG A 231 27.10 -10.44 0.00
CA ARG A 231 26.55 -9.12 -0.36
C ARG A 231 25.29 -9.18 -1.24
N LEU A 232 25.18 -10.21 -2.09
CA LEU A 232 23.97 -10.44 -2.90
C LEU A 232 22.74 -10.76 -2.04
N ASP A 233 22.94 -11.33 -0.85
CA ASP A 233 21.87 -11.69 0.07
C ASP A 233 21.23 -10.44 0.73
N LEU A 234 21.86 -9.27 0.62
CA LEU A 234 21.30 -8.01 1.13
C LEU A 234 20.17 -7.45 0.27
N GLN A 235 20.13 -7.83 -1.01
CA GLN A 235 19.15 -7.35 -1.98
C GLN A 235 18.03 -8.36 -2.21
N THR A 236 17.90 -9.35 -1.33
CA THR A 236 16.92 -10.42 -1.53
C THR A 236 15.54 -9.99 -1.05
N GLU A 237 14.52 -10.26 -1.86
CA GLU A 237 13.10 -10.11 -1.49
C GLU A 237 12.75 -10.80 -0.17
N ARG A 238 13.51 -11.84 0.19
CA ARG A 238 13.37 -12.56 1.45
C ARG A 238 13.36 -11.66 2.70
N ILE A 239 14.21 -10.63 2.77
CA ILE A 239 14.22 -9.72 3.94
C ILE A 239 12.86 -9.02 4.05
N LYS A 240 12.37 -8.48 2.92
CA LYS A 240 11.09 -7.78 2.86
C LYS A 240 9.94 -8.71 3.18
N GLU A 241 9.94 -9.92 2.62
CA GLU A 241 8.91 -10.94 2.87
C GLU A 241 8.81 -11.32 4.34
N VAL A 242 9.94 -11.68 4.98
CA VAL A 242 9.94 -12.09 6.40
C VAL A 242 9.51 -10.94 7.31
N VAL A 243 10.03 -9.73 7.06
CA VAL A 243 9.65 -8.54 7.83
C VAL A 243 8.17 -8.23 7.63
N ALA A 244 7.69 -8.14 6.39
CA ALA A 244 6.27 -7.88 6.10
C ALA A 244 5.37 -8.93 6.76
N MET A 245 5.70 -10.23 6.67
CA MET A 245 4.95 -11.30 7.32
C MET A 245 4.88 -11.12 8.84
N HIS A 246 5.98 -10.76 9.49
CA HIS A 246 6.06 -10.62 10.95
C HIS A 246 5.30 -9.39 11.47
N PHE A 247 5.31 -8.28 10.72
CA PHE A 247 4.73 -6.99 11.14
C PHE A 247 3.32 -6.74 10.61
N ARG A 248 2.73 -7.68 9.86
CA ARG A 248 1.30 -7.65 9.50
C ARG A 248 0.43 -7.48 10.74
N CYS A 249 -0.46 -6.48 10.70
CA CYS A 249 -1.36 -6.16 11.79
C CYS A 249 -2.83 -6.30 11.39
N VAL A 250 -3.66 -6.63 12.38
CA VAL A 250 -5.12 -6.71 12.28
C VAL A 250 -5.73 -5.47 12.91
N LEU A 251 -6.62 -4.79 12.21
CA LEU A 251 -7.31 -3.60 12.72
C LEU A 251 -8.75 -3.93 13.06
N LEU A 252 -9.26 -3.36 14.15
CA LEU A 252 -10.66 -3.46 14.54
C LEU A 252 -11.44 -2.23 14.07
N SER A 253 -12.40 -2.45 13.19
CA SER A 253 -13.48 -1.50 12.91
C SER A 253 -14.67 -1.81 13.81
N HIS A 254 -15.10 -0.86 14.61
CA HIS A 254 -16.18 -1.09 15.57
C HIS A 254 -16.99 0.17 15.92
N ARG A 255 -18.11 -0.04 16.61
CA ARG A 255 -18.81 1.04 17.31
C ARG A 255 -18.28 1.16 18.74
N TRP A 256 -18.06 2.39 19.19
CA TRP A 256 -17.84 2.65 20.61
C TRP A 256 -19.13 2.42 21.37
N GLU A 257 -19.05 1.61 22.42
CA GLU A 257 -20.11 1.31 23.36
C GLU A 257 -19.96 2.17 24.62
N LYS A 258 -20.82 1.96 25.62
CA LYS A 258 -20.79 2.73 26.87
C LYS A 258 -19.51 2.48 27.69
N THR A 259 -18.90 1.31 27.53
CA THR A 259 -17.71 0.88 28.25
C THR A 259 -16.68 0.42 27.23
N GLU A 260 -15.58 1.15 27.12
CA GLU A 260 -14.47 0.81 26.21
C GLU A 260 -13.18 0.60 26.99
N ALA A 261 -12.31 -0.28 26.47
CA ALA A 261 -10.93 -0.31 26.93
C ALA A 261 -10.23 0.95 26.40
N LEU A 262 -9.65 1.73 27.31
CA LEU A 262 -8.93 2.95 27.00
C LEU A 262 -7.44 2.72 27.23
N LEU A 263 -6.60 3.56 26.63
CA LEU A 263 -5.14 3.43 26.73
C LEU A 263 -4.66 3.28 28.18
N HIS A 264 -5.09 4.18 29.08
CA HIS A 264 -4.69 4.15 30.49
C HIS A 264 -5.23 2.95 31.28
N HIS A 265 -6.23 2.22 30.77
CA HIS A 265 -6.71 0.98 31.41
C HIS A 265 -5.73 -0.17 31.19
N ILE A 266 -5.07 -0.20 30.02
CA ILE A 266 -4.24 -1.32 29.55
C ILE A 266 -2.74 -1.02 29.58
N GLN A 267 -2.35 0.23 29.81
CA GLN A 267 -0.95 0.62 29.89
C GLN A 267 -0.23 -0.18 30.98
N ASP A 268 0.88 -0.81 30.61
CA ASP A 268 1.70 -1.70 31.45
C ASP A 268 0.96 -2.90 32.05
N LYS A 269 -0.17 -3.31 31.45
CA LYS A 269 -0.96 -4.47 31.89
C LYS A 269 -1.21 -5.44 30.75
N MET A 270 -1.30 -6.72 31.09
CA MET A 270 -1.71 -7.75 30.13
C MET A 270 -3.23 -7.75 30.00
N VAL A 271 -3.73 -7.54 28.77
CA VAL A 271 -5.17 -7.51 28.46
C VAL A 271 -5.90 -8.75 28.98
N TYR A 272 -5.26 -9.92 28.96
CA TYR A 272 -5.85 -11.19 29.40
C TYR A 272 -6.01 -11.32 30.92
N GLU A 273 -5.33 -10.49 31.71
CA GLU A 273 -5.43 -10.49 33.18
C GLU A 273 -6.44 -9.47 33.72
N LEU A 274 -6.95 -8.60 32.85
CA LEU A 274 -7.95 -7.60 33.22
C LEU A 274 -9.34 -8.24 33.40
N ASP A 275 -10.16 -7.62 34.26
CA ASP A 275 -11.54 -8.01 34.46
C ASP A 275 -12.30 -8.01 33.12
N GLY A 276 -12.80 -9.19 32.71
CA GLY A 276 -13.48 -9.42 31.43
C GLY A 276 -14.90 -8.85 31.38
N LEU A 277 -15.07 -7.56 31.67
CA LEU A 277 -16.35 -6.86 31.61
C LEU A 277 -16.35 -5.81 30.49
N GLY A 278 -17.45 -5.75 29.74
CA GLY A 278 -17.69 -4.73 28.72
C GLY A 278 -16.57 -4.65 27.67
N GLY A 279 -16.00 -3.44 27.49
CA GLY A 279 -14.97 -3.16 26.50
C GLY A 279 -13.70 -4.01 26.63
N THR A 280 -13.34 -4.44 27.85
CA THR A 280 -12.20 -5.33 28.06
C THR A 280 -12.45 -6.71 27.48
N ALA A 281 -13.67 -7.27 27.65
CA ALA A 281 -14.04 -8.57 27.06
C ALA A 281 -14.02 -8.52 25.53
N LYS A 282 -14.47 -7.39 24.96
CA LYS A 282 -14.38 -7.11 23.52
C LYS A 282 -12.92 -7.11 23.04
N LEU A 283 -12.03 -6.41 23.76
CA LEU A 283 -10.60 -6.37 23.42
C LEU A 283 -9.92 -7.74 23.54
N GLN A 284 -10.21 -8.50 24.60
CA GLN A 284 -9.71 -9.86 24.78
C GLN A 284 -10.14 -10.78 23.64
N SER A 285 -11.41 -10.69 23.24
CA SER A 285 -11.96 -11.48 22.14
C SER A 285 -11.35 -11.08 20.79
N PHE A 286 -11.17 -9.78 20.55
CA PHE A 286 -10.47 -9.27 19.37
C PHE A 286 -9.03 -9.81 19.28
N CYS A 287 -8.24 -9.68 20.34
CA CYS A 287 -6.87 -10.20 20.37
C CYS A 287 -6.83 -11.72 20.16
N LYS A 288 -7.79 -12.45 20.74
CA LYS A 288 -7.92 -13.90 20.53
C LYS A 288 -8.21 -14.22 19.05
N VAL A 289 -9.18 -13.57 18.42
CA VAL A 289 -9.52 -13.80 17.01
C VAL A 289 -8.33 -13.47 16.10
N ALA A 290 -7.63 -12.36 16.35
CA ALA A 290 -6.43 -12.00 15.58
C ALA A 290 -5.30 -13.04 15.74
N ARG A 291 -5.08 -13.53 16.97
CA ARG A 291 -4.09 -14.59 17.24
C ARG A 291 -4.46 -15.91 16.57
N ASP A 292 -5.71 -16.32 16.66
CA ASP A 292 -6.20 -17.58 16.10
C ASP A 292 -6.15 -17.54 14.55
N ALA A 293 -6.17 -16.34 13.95
CA ALA A 293 -5.89 -16.09 12.53
C ALA A 293 -4.39 -15.99 12.17
N GLY A 294 -3.48 -16.16 13.14
CA GLY A 294 -2.03 -16.23 12.91
C GLY A 294 -1.30 -14.89 12.96
N TYR A 295 -1.92 -13.81 13.45
CA TYR A 295 -1.29 -12.49 13.51
C TYR A 295 -0.76 -12.17 14.90
N PHE A 296 0.45 -11.60 14.97
CA PHE A 296 1.07 -11.15 16.23
C PHE A 296 0.55 -9.79 16.70
N TRP A 297 0.05 -8.96 15.80
CA TRP A 297 -0.26 -7.56 16.09
C TRP A 297 -1.73 -7.23 15.83
N ALA A 298 -2.34 -6.57 16.81
CA ALA A 298 -3.72 -6.10 16.74
C ALA A 298 -3.80 -4.62 17.10
N TRP A 299 -4.74 -3.90 16.48
CA TRP A 299 -4.95 -2.47 16.72
C TRP A 299 -6.42 -2.15 16.96
N MET A 300 -6.66 -1.32 17.98
CA MET A 300 -7.97 -0.77 18.30
C MET A 300 -7.81 0.70 18.70
N ASP A 301 -8.48 1.60 17.98
CA ASP A 301 -8.38 3.06 18.10
C ASP A 301 -8.61 3.57 19.54
N THR A 302 -9.47 2.91 20.31
CA THR A 302 -9.81 3.30 21.67
C THR A 302 -8.67 3.15 22.68
N CYS A 303 -7.78 2.18 22.48
CA CYS A 303 -6.70 1.88 23.42
C CYS A 303 -5.28 1.96 22.83
N CYS A 304 -5.12 2.04 21.50
CA CYS A 304 -3.80 2.16 20.87
C CYS A 304 -3.39 3.61 20.57
N ILE A 305 -4.35 4.55 20.56
CA ILE A 305 -4.10 5.99 20.35
C ILE A 305 -4.10 6.73 21.69
N ASP A 306 -3.10 7.59 21.91
CA ASP A 306 -3.08 8.51 23.04
C ASP A 306 -3.88 9.76 22.68
N LYS A 307 -5.17 9.70 23.01
CA LYS A 307 -6.10 10.80 22.80
C LYS A 307 -5.82 12.02 23.69
N SER A 308 -4.91 11.91 24.67
CA SER A 308 -4.47 13.05 25.49
C SER A 308 -3.32 13.83 24.86
N ASN A 309 -2.60 13.23 23.91
CA ASN A 309 -1.53 13.85 23.15
C ASN A 309 -2.05 14.36 21.80
N ASN A 310 -2.26 15.68 21.69
CA ASN A 310 -2.80 16.28 20.47
C ASN A 310 -1.93 16.06 19.22
N ALA A 311 -0.61 15.97 19.37
CA ALA A 311 0.29 15.71 18.24
C ALA A 311 0.07 14.30 17.68
N GLU A 312 0.04 13.31 18.58
CA GLU A 312 -0.22 11.91 18.21
C GLU A 312 -1.64 11.72 17.68
N LEU A 313 -2.63 12.34 18.32
CA LEU A 313 -4.02 12.28 17.88
C LEU A 313 -4.18 12.87 16.47
N GLY A 314 -3.54 14.01 16.21
CA GLY A 314 -3.53 14.65 14.89
C GLY A 314 -2.85 13.79 13.82
N GLU A 315 -1.71 13.16 14.14
CA GLU A 315 -1.04 12.21 13.25
C GLU A 315 -1.94 11.00 12.97
N SER A 316 -2.54 10.41 14.02
CA SER A 316 -3.40 9.24 13.91
C SER A 316 -4.65 9.49 13.04
N VAL A 317 -5.28 10.65 13.19
CA VAL A 317 -6.42 11.07 12.37
C VAL A 317 -6.05 11.16 10.89
N GLN A 318 -4.85 11.67 10.58
CA GLN A 318 -4.37 11.82 9.21
C GLN A 318 -3.93 10.48 8.59
N SER A 319 -3.44 9.54 9.41
CA SER A 319 -2.91 8.27 8.95
C SER A 319 -3.91 7.10 8.95
N MET A 320 -5.08 7.25 9.57
CA MET A 320 -6.02 6.12 9.75
C MET A 320 -6.35 5.39 8.45
N PHE A 321 -6.63 6.09 7.35
CA PHE A 321 -6.92 5.44 6.07
C PHE A 321 -5.74 4.60 5.57
N VAL A 322 -4.51 5.13 5.69
CA VAL A 322 -3.29 4.41 5.30
C VAL A 322 -3.11 3.16 6.17
N TRP A 323 -3.34 3.26 7.48
CA TRP A 323 -3.25 2.11 8.38
C TRP A 323 -4.27 1.02 8.02
N TYR A 324 -5.52 1.39 7.74
CA TYR A 324 -6.53 0.44 7.25
C TYR A 324 -6.16 -0.14 5.88
N ARG A 325 -5.60 0.67 4.96
CA ARG A 325 -5.17 0.24 3.63
C ARG A 325 -4.03 -0.79 3.68
N HIS A 326 -3.10 -0.61 4.60
CA HIS A 326 -1.92 -1.47 4.79
C HIS A 326 -2.14 -2.59 5.83
N SER A 327 -3.29 -2.62 6.51
CA SER A 327 -3.66 -3.73 7.38
C SER A 327 -3.68 -5.05 6.62
N ALA A 328 -3.27 -6.12 7.30
CA ALA A 328 -3.35 -7.46 6.74
C ALA A 328 -4.79 -7.98 6.70
N LEU A 329 -5.57 -7.56 7.69
CA LEU A 329 -6.97 -7.90 7.88
C LEU A 329 -7.64 -6.77 8.66
N THR A 330 -8.82 -6.36 8.22
CA THR A 330 -9.72 -5.56 9.05
C THR A 330 -10.88 -6.43 9.53
N ILE A 331 -11.03 -6.50 10.86
CA ILE A 331 -12.17 -7.15 11.51
C ILE A 331 -13.23 -6.09 11.76
N VAL A 332 -14.43 -6.29 11.22
CA VAL A 332 -15.59 -5.46 11.53
C VAL A 332 -16.44 -6.14 12.59
N TYR A 333 -16.53 -5.54 13.77
CA TYR A 333 -17.33 -6.07 14.89
C TYR A 333 -18.69 -5.35 14.99
N LEU A 334 -19.75 -6.09 14.70
CA LEU A 334 -21.14 -5.63 14.69
C LEU A 334 -21.82 -5.90 16.03
N SER A 335 -21.62 -5.00 17.00
CA SER A 335 -22.09 -5.23 18.37
C SER A 335 -23.62 -5.20 18.54
N ASP A 336 -24.33 -4.68 17.55
CA ASP A 336 -25.78 -4.60 17.47
C ASP A 336 -26.42 -5.71 16.61
N VAL A 337 -25.62 -6.62 16.05
CA VAL A 337 -26.10 -7.78 15.27
C VAL A 337 -26.04 -9.05 16.13
N PRO A 338 -27.18 -9.57 16.61
CA PRO A 338 -27.23 -10.79 17.41
C PRO A 338 -26.78 -12.03 16.62
N PRO A 339 -26.35 -13.11 17.31
CA PRO A 339 -26.12 -14.40 16.66
C PRO A 339 -27.37 -14.90 15.93
N SER A 340 -27.15 -15.70 14.86
CA SER A 340 -28.24 -16.27 14.02
C SER A 340 -29.14 -15.25 13.34
N SER A 341 -28.66 -14.01 13.18
CA SER A 341 -29.34 -12.98 12.40
C SER A 341 -29.49 -13.39 10.93
N GLN A 342 -30.63 -13.04 10.35
CA GLN A 342 -30.93 -13.31 8.94
C GLN A 342 -30.21 -12.30 8.03
N PRO A 343 -30.03 -12.62 6.73
CA PRO A 343 -29.59 -11.65 5.74
C PRO A 343 -30.42 -10.36 5.83
N GLY A 344 -29.74 -9.21 5.79
CA GLY A 344 -30.29 -7.86 5.97
C GLY A 344 -29.93 -7.22 7.31
N ALA A 345 -29.42 -7.98 8.28
CA ALA A 345 -29.05 -7.46 9.59
C ALA A 345 -27.83 -6.55 9.53
N LEU A 346 -26.85 -6.84 8.67
CA LEU A 346 -25.72 -5.93 8.43
C LEU A 346 -26.22 -4.61 7.85
N ALA A 347 -27.13 -4.64 6.89
CA ALA A 347 -27.66 -3.40 6.30
C ALA A 347 -28.36 -2.50 7.34
N SER A 348 -28.94 -3.10 8.38
CA SER A 348 -29.62 -2.39 9.48
C SER A 348 -28.70 -2.01 10.64
N SER A 349 -27.42 -2.41 10.59
CA SER A 349 -26.48 -2.12 11.67
C SER A 349 -26.12 -0.64 11.71
N VAL A 350 -26.08 -0.10 12.93
CA VAL A 350 -25.62 1.28 13.22
C VAL A 350 -24.17 1.51 12.83
N TRP A 351 -23.40 0.46 12.56
CA TRP A 351 -22.04 0.57 12.04
C TRP A 351 -22.00 1.31 10.69
N ASN A 352 -23.00 1.12 9.82
CA ASN A 352 -23.09 1.81 8.52
C ASN A 352 -23.32 3.32 8.64
N GLU A 353 -23.86 3.78 9.77
CA GLU A 353 -24.21 5.17 10.01
C GLU A 353 -23.04 5.98 10.60
N ARG A 354 -21.91 5.37 10.95
CA ARG A 354 -20.80 6.09 11.59
C ARG A 354 -19.90 6.75 10.55
N GLY A 355 -19.42 7.97 10.82
CA GLY A 355 -18.53 8.71 9.90
C GLY A 355 -17.24 7.95 9.60
N TRP A 356 -16.51 7.56 10.66
CA TRP A 356 -15.22 6.88 10.55
C TRP A 356 -15.28 5.54 9.82
N THR A 357 -16.35 4.76 9.99
CA THR A 357 -16.44 3.41 9.39
C THR A 357 -16.44 3.41 7.86
N PHE A 358 -16.62 4.59 7.22
CA PHE A 358 -16.46 4.72 5.78
C PHE A 358 -15.04 4.32 5.34
N GLN A 359 -14.01 4.96 5.89
CA GLN A 359 -12.62 4.63 5.57
C GLN A 359 -12.21 3.26 6.11
N GLU A 360 -12.75 2.83 7.26
CA GLU A 360 -12.43 1.53 7.87
C GLU A 360 -12.87 0.34 7.02
N PHE A 361 -13.75 0.56 6.02
CA PHE A 361 -14.19 -0.48 5.11
C PHE A 361 -13.72 -0.32 3.67
N VAL A 362 -13.70 0.90 3.12
CA VAL A 362 -13.25 1.09 1.74
C VAL A 362 -11.73 1.04 1.60
N ALA A 363 -10.97 1.41 2.64
CA ALA A 363 -9.51 1.37 2.58
C ALA A 363 -8.93 -0.06 2.58
N PRO A 364 -9.33 -0.98 3.50
CA PRO A 364 -8.72 -2.30 3.58
C PRO A 364 -8.93 -3.14 2.32
N LYS A 365 -7.94 -3.99 2.04
CA LYS A 365 -8.03 -4.99 0.97
C LYS A 365 -8.83 -6.23 1.42
N VAL A 366 -8.71 -6.59 2.69
CA VAL A 366 -9.36 -7.77 3.29
C VAL A 366 -10.19 -7.34 4.49
N VAL A 367 -11.47 -7.73 4.49
CA VAL A 367 -12.42 -7.46 5.57
C VAL A 367 -13.14 -8.74 5.97
N ILE A 368 -13.34 -8.95 7.28
CA ILE A 368 -14.20 -10.03 7.81
C ILE A 368 -15.16 -9.44 8.84
N PHE A 369 -16.46 -9.71 8.67
CA PHE A 369 -17.54 -9.28 9.55
C PHE A 369 -17.82 -10.32 10.64
N TYR A 370 -17.88 -9.84 11.88
CA TYR A 370 -18.21 -10.61 13.07
C TYR A 370 -19.46 -10.07 13.74
N GLN A 371 -20.30 -10.98 14.23
CA GLN A 371 -21.49 -10.67 15.02
C GLN A 371 -21.11 -10.39 16.48
N LYS A 372 -22.11 -10.00 17.29
CA LYS A 372 -21.92 -9.63 18.69
C LYS A 372 -21.23 -10.69 19.55
N ASP A 373 -21.40 -11.97 19.24
CA ASP A 373 -20.80 -13.09 19.97
C ASP A 373 -19.48 -13.59 19.33
N TRP A 374 -18.93 -12.84 18.38
CA TRP A 374 -17.73 -13.19 17.61
C TRP A 374 -17.89 -14.42 16.70
N SER A 375 -19.13 -14.78 16.31
CA SER A 375 -19.35 -15.64 15.15
C SER A 375 -19.18 -14.86 13.84
N LEU A 376 -18.82 -15.56 12.77
CA LEU A 376 -18.75 -14.98 11.42
C LEU A 376 -20.16 -14.59 10.95
N TYR A 377 -20.30 -13.39 10.38
CA TYR A 377 -21.58 -12.97 9.82
C TYR A 377 -22.03 -13.93 8.70
N LEU A 378 -23.29 -14.40 8.78
CA LEU A 378 -23.87 -15.41 7.88
C LEU A 378 -23.12 -16.75 7.84
N ASP A 379 -22.29 -17.06 8.86
CA ASP A 379 -21.39 -18.20 8.86
C ASP A 379 -20.45 -18.27 7.63
N ASP A 380 -20.22 -17.12 6.97
CA ASP A 380 -19.41 -17.02 5.75
C ASP A 380 -17.92 -17.18 6.08
N ARG A 381 -17.32 -18.27 5.59
CA ARG A 381 -15.92 -18.66 5.81
C ARG A 381 -14.97 -18.21 4.70
N SER A 382 -15.42 -17.35 3.80
CA SER A 382 -14.53 -16.77 2.78
C SER A 382 -13.38 -16.01 3.45
N LEU A 383 -12.21 -16.04 2.81
CA LEU A 383 -11.00 -15.37 3.33
C LEU A 383 -11.10 -13.84 3.25
N ASN A 384 -12.07 -13.33 2.49
CA ASN A 384 -12.37 -11.92 2.35
C ASN A 384 -13.86 -11.71 2.07
N HIS A 385 -14.58 -11.09 2.99
CA HIS A 385 -16.02 -10.82 2.84
C HIS A 385 -16.31 -9.78 1.75
N LYS A 386 -15.30 -9.09 1.21
CA LYS A 386 -15.45 -8.29 -0.02
C LYS A 386 -15.73 -9.13 -1.27
N GLU A 387 -15.47 -10.44 -1.22
CA GLU A 387 -15.78 -11.39 -2.30
C GLU A 387 -17.18 -12.03 -2.10
N SER A 388 -17.82 -11.80 -0.95
CA SER A 388 -19.13 -12.36 -0.64
C SER A 388 -20.25 -11.52 -1.26
N GLN A 389 -20.90 -12.07 -2.28
CA GLN A 389 -21.99 -11.38 -2.98
C GLN A 389 -23.15 -10.99 -2.06
N ALA A 390 -23.45 -11.82 -1.04
CA ALA A 390 -24.53 -11.56 -0.10
C ALA A 390 -24.22 -10.34 0.78
N ILE A 391 -23.02 -10.31 1.38
CA ILE A 391 -22.56 -9.23 2.26
C ILE A 391 -22.41 -7.93 1.46
N MET A 392 -21.79 -7.99 0.28
CA MET A 392 -21.57 -6.79 -0.55
C MET A 392 -22.88 -6.16 -1.03
N LYS A 393 -23.89 -6.96 -1.35
CA LYS A 393 -25.22 -6.45 -1.72
C LYS A 393 -25.93 -5.77 -0.56
N GLU A 394 -25.79 -6.28 0.66
CA GLU A 394 -26.33 -5.62 1.86
C GLU A 394 -25.64 -4.27 2.12
N LEU A 395 -24.31 -4.22 1.99
CA LEU A 395 -23.52 -3.00 2.16
C LEU A 395 -23.84 -1.96 1.09
N GLU A 396 -24.00 -2.38 -0.17
CA GLU A 396 -24.40 -1.48 -1.25
C GLU A 396 -25.77 -0.85 -0.94
N GLY A 397 -26.75 -1.65 -0.51
CA GLY A 397 -28.06 -1.16 -0.12
C GLY A 397 -28.04 -0.20 1.07
N ALA A 398 -27.17 -0.44 2.06
CA ALA A 398 -27.07 0.37 3.26
C ALA A 398 -26.29 1.68 3.03
N THR A 399 -25.18 1.61 2.29
CA THR A 399 -24.23 2.73 2.13
C THR A 399 -24.50 3.55 0.87
N GLY A 400 -25.14 2.97 -0.15
CA GLY A 400 -25.27 3.55 -1.49
C GLY A 400 -23.97 3.61 -2.27
N ILE A 401 -22.93 2.87 -1.83
CA ILE A 401 -21.67 2.72 -2.55
C ILE A 401 -21.76 1.44 -3.38
N ASP A 402 -21.48 1.55 -4.67
CA ASP A 402 -21.42 0.39 -5.57
C ASP A 402 -20.36 -0.63 -5.11
N ALA A 403 -20.63 -1.93 -5.29
CA ALA A 403 -19.75 -3.00 -4.84
C ALA A 403 -18.34 -2.91 -5.47
N GLN A 404 -18.24 -2.57 -6.76
CA GLN A 404 -16.96 -2.39 -7.42
C GLN A 404 -16.22 -1.17 -6.85
N ALA A 405 -16.92 -0.07 -6.60
CA ALA A 405 -16.34 1.11 -5.96
C ALA A 405 -15.81 0.81 -4.54
N MET A 406 -16.42 -0.12 -3.80
CA MET A 406 -15.95 -0.57 -2.47
C MET A 406 -14.70 -1.46 -2.53
N ILE A 407 -14.55 -2.26 -3.59
CA ILE A 407 -13.42 -3.19 -3.79
C ILE A 407 -12.20 -2.43 -4.34
N SER A 408 -12.40 -1.63 -5.39
CA SER A 408 -11.33 -0.90 -6.07
C SER A 408 -11.29 0.58 -5.69
N PHE A 409 -11.68 0.92 -4.46
CA PHE A 409 -11.66 2.29 -3.97
C PHE A 409 -10.24 2.88 -4.06
N ARG A 410 -10.13 4.06 -4.69
CA ARG A 410 -8.91 4.85 -4.74
C ARG A 410 -9.13 6.19 -4.02
N PRO A 411 -8.30 6.54 -3.03
CA PRO A 411 -8.39 7.83 -2.38
C PRO A 411 -8.02 8.94 -3.38
N GLY A 412 -8.52 10.14 -3.14
CA GLY A 412 -8.20 11.32 -3.93
C GLY A 412 -9.38 12.28 -4.10
N MET A 413 -9.09 13.46 -4.64
CA MET A 413 -10.03 14.58 -4.67
C MET A 413 -11.08 14.55 -5.77
N ARG A 414 -10.90 13.72 -6.80
CA ARG A 414 -11.86 13.60 -7.91
C ARG A 414 -13.16 12.93 -7.45
N ASP A 415 -14.23 13.22 -8.18
CA ASP A 415 -15.60 12.73 -7.95
C ASP A 415 -16.10 13.15 -6.57
N ALA A 416 -15.74 14.38 -6.17
CA ALA A 416 -15.95 14.87 -4.82
C ALA A 416 -17.41 14.77 -4.41
N ARG A 417 -18.32 15.14 -5.31
CA ARG A 417 -19.76 15.11 -5.06
C ARG A 417 -20.31 13.72 -4.72
N GLN A 418 -19.79 12.68 -5.37
CA GLN A 418 -20.23 11.30 -5.14
C GLN A 418 -19.71 10.78 -3.80
N LYS A 419 -18.41 10.99 -3.51
CA LYS A 419 -17.81 10.63 -2.21
C LYS A 419 -18.49 11.35 -1.03
N LEU A 420 -18.83 12.64 -1.20
CA LEU A 420 -19.58 13.41 -0.21
C LEU A 420 -21.02 12.90 -0.04
N GLN A 421 -21.65 12.40 -1.10
CA GLN A 421 -22.97 11.75 -0.99
C GLN A 421 -22.88 10.47 -0.15
N TRP A 422 -21.89 9.62 -0.38
CA TRP A 422 -21.67 8.40 0.42
C TRP A 422 -21.45 8.71 1.91
N ALA A 423 -20.82 9.84 2.21
CA ALA A 423 -20.60 10.32 3.57
C ALA A 423 -21.82 11.03 4.20
N SER A 424 -22.74 11.55 3.39
CA SER A 424 -23.80 12.47 3.83
C SER A 424 -24.81 11.92 4.85
N LYS A 425 -25.00 10.59 4.88
CA LYS A 425 -25.91 9.91 5.82
C LYS A 425 -25.21 9.49 7.12
N ARG A 426 -23.89 9.70 7.21
CA ARG A 426 -23.08 9.26 8.33
C ARG A 426 -23.01 10.34 9.42
N VAL A 427 -22.88 9.89 10.66
CA VAL A 427 -22.91 10.70 11.88
C VAL A 427 -21.62 10.51 12.65
N THR A 428 -21.12 11.59 13.24
CA THR A 428 -19.95 11.60 14.11
C THR A 428 -20.31 12.09 15.51
N THR A 429 -19.58 11.60 16.51
CA THR A 429 -19.74 12.03 17.90
C THR A 429 -19.12 13.41 18.12
N VAL A 430 -17.92 13.63 17.57
CA VAL A 430 -17.25 14.92 17.57
C VAL A 430 -17.60 15.63 16.27
N GLN A 431 -18.04 16.88 16.37
CA GLN A 431 -18.63 17.61 15.25
C GLN A 431 -17.64 17.88 14.10
N GLU A 432 -16.34 18.03 14.41
CA GLU A 432 -15.29 18.26 13.41
C GLU A 432 -14.93 16.98 12.64
N ASP A 433 -15.19 15.79 13.22
CA ASP A 433 -14.90 14.51 12.59
C ASP A 433 -15.74 14.28 11.31
N THR A 434 -16.84 15.02 11.11
CA THR A 434 -17.57 15.03 9.85
C THR A 434 -16.64 15.35 8.67
N ALA A 435 -15.62 16.18 8.89
CA ALA A 435 -14.58 16.46 7.90
C ALA A 435 -13.36 15.54 8.07
N TYR A 436 -12.88 15.35 9.30
CA TYR A 436 -11.62 14.61 9.54
C TYR A 436 -11.70 13.14 9.13
N SER A 437 -12.87 12.51 9.28
CA SER A 437 -13.10 11.14 8.82
C SER A 437 -13.02 10.97 7.30
N LEU A 438 -12.95 12.06 6.53
CA LEU A 438 -12.84 12.07 5.08
C LEU A 438 -11.43 12.41 4.58
N PHE A 439 -10.47 12.69 5.47
CA PHE A 439 -9.13 13.09 5.05
C PHE A 439 -8.47 12.04 4.14
N GLY A 440 -8.50 10.78 4.55
CA GLY A 440 -7.96 9.70 3.73
C GLY A 440 -8.82 9.33 2.52
N ILE A 441 -10.13 9.59 2.55
CA ILE A 441 -11.02 9.41 1.37
C ILE A 441 -10.60 10.35 0.24
N PHE A 442 -10.22 11.58 0.59
CA PHE A 442 -9.82 12.62 -0.36
C PHE A 442 -8.31 12.75 -0.55
N ASP A 443 -7.51 11.95 0.16
CA ASP A 443 -6.05 12.04 0.19
C ASP A 443 -5.54 13.45 0.52
N VAL A 444 -6.07 14.01 1.62
CA VAL A 444 -5.71 15.35 2.09
C VAL A 444 -4.93 15.31 3.40
N HIS A 445 -3.96 16.21 3.50
CA HIS A 445 -3.19 16.45 4.72
C HIS A 445 -3.51 17.86 5.21
N LEU A 446 -4.39 17.95 6.20
CA LEU A 446 -4.89 19.21 6.75
C LEU A 446 -4.74 19.21 8.28
N PRO A 447 -4.49 20.38 8.90
CA PRO A 447 -4.44 20.47 10.36
C PRO A 447 -5.72 19.96 11.03
N VAL A 448 -5.55 19.17 12.09
CA VAL A 448 -6.61 18.65 12.95
C VAL A 448 -6.76 19.59 14.14
N ILE A 449 -7.84 20.37 14.17
CA ILE A 449 -8.08 21.41 15.19
C ILE A 449 -9.45 21.14 15.84
N TYR A 450 -9.46 20.40 16.95
CA TYR A 450 -10.69 20.22 17.71
C TYR A 450 -11.11 21.54 18.38
N GLY A 451 -12.38 21.93 18.22
CA GLY A 451 -12.92 23.21 18.69
C GLY A 451 -13.08 24.28 17.60
N GLU A 452 -12.65 24.04 16.37
CA GLU A 452 -12.82 25.00 15.27
C GLU A 452 -14.26 25.10 14.72
N ARG A 453 -15.17 24.25 15.22
CA ARG A 453 -16.56 24.08 14.75
C ARG A 453 -16.66 23.29 13.43
N LYS A 454 -17.73 22.51 13.32
CA LYS A 454 -18.00 21.63 12.16
C LYS A 454 -17.94 22.34 10.79
N GLN A 455 -18.45 23.58 10.72
CA GLN A 455 -18.53 24.34 9.46
C GLN A 455 -17.15 24.80 8.99
N SER A 456 -16.24 25.11 9.92
CA SER A 456 -14.86 25.47 9.59
C SER A 456 -14.10 24.24 9.11
N ALA A 457 -14.18 23.12 9.85
CA ALA A 457 -13.51 21.88 9.48
C ALA A 457 -13.95 21.38 8.09
N LEU A 458 -15.27 21.33 7.83
CA LEU A 458 -15.82 20.96 6.52
C LEU A 458 -15.46 22.00 5.45
N GLY A 459 -15.50 23.29 5.79
CA GLY A 459 -15.13 24.37 4.89
C GLY A 459 -13.69 24.24 4.39
N ARG A 460 -12.72 23.99 5.29
CA ARG A 460 -11.31 23.78 4.95
C ARG A 460 -11.11 22.56 4.04
N LEU A 461 -11.79 21.46 4.33
CA LEU A 461 -11.73 20.25 3.49
C LEU A 461 -12.21 20.54 2.07
N LEU A 462 -13.41 21.11 1.93
CA LEU A 462 -13.99 21.40 0.61
C LEU A 462 -13.20 22.46 -0.15
N GLN A 463 -12.66 23.46 0.57
CA GLN A 463 -11.75 24.44 0.01
C GLN A 463 -10.48 23.77 -0.57
N ASP A 464 -9.87 22.82 0.16
CA ASP A 464 -8.66 22.12 -0.30
C ASP A 464 -8.95 21.27 -1.55
N ILE A 465 -10.06 20.53 -1.53
CA ILE A 465 -10.55 19.74 -2.68
C ILE A 465 -10.66 20.62 -3.91
N VAL A 466 -11.38 21.74 -3.83
CA VAL A 466 -11.57 22.64 -4.99
C VAL A 466 -10.25 23.25 -5.44
N SER A 467 -9.42 23.72 -4.50
CA SER A 467 -8.20 24.46 -4.82
C SER A 467 -7.12 23.58 -5.46
N ARG A 468 -6.99 22.32 -5.01
CA ARG A 468 -5.95 21.40 -5.50
C ARG A 468 -6.38 20.56 -6.68
N SER A 469 -7.67 20.19 -6.79
CA SER A 469 -8.15 19.34 -7.89
C SER A 469 -8.90 20.09 -8.99
N GLY A 470 -9.41 21.29 -8.71
CA GLY A 470 -10.34 21.99 -9.58
C GLY A 470 -11.74 21.36 -9.64
N ASP A 471 -12.01 20.28 -8.89
CA ASP A 471 -13.33 19.63 -8.89
C ASP A 471 -14.37 20.48 -8.16
N ILE A 472 -15.13 21.24 -8.94
CA ILE A 472 -16.22 22.10 -8.48
C ILE A 472 -17.51 21.34 -8.16
N THR A 473 -17.58 20.02 -8.36
CA THR A 473 -18.83 19.27 -8.12
C THR A 473 -19.23 19.29 -6.65
N CYS A 474 -18.29 19.51 -5.73
CA CYS A 474 -18.63 19.68 -4.32
C CYS A 474 -19.45 20.96 -4.06
N LEU A 475 -19.54 21.89 -5.00
CA LEU A 475 -20.44 23.06 -4.92
C LEU A 475 -21.91 22.68 -5.22
N ASP A 476 -22.18 21.49 -5.76
CA ASP A 476 -23.53 21.01 -6.00
C ASP A 476 -24.15 20.42 -4.72
N TRP A 477 -24.92 21.23 -3.98
CA TRP A 477 -25.55 20.85 -2.72
C TRP A 477 -26.86 21.61 -2.48
N VAL A 478 -27.69 21.09 -1.59
CA VAL A 478 -28.98 21.69 -1.19
C VAL A 478 -29.03 21.92 0.33
N GLY A 479 -29.85 22.87 0.79
CA GLY A 479 -29.99 23.19 2.21
C GLY A 479 -29.31 24.50 2.57
N GLN A 480 -28.60 24.54 3.71
CA GLN A 480 -28.08 25.77 4.30
C GLN A 480 -26.62 26.05 3.90
N SER A 481 -26.33 27.32 3.57
CA SER A 481 -24.97 27.81 3.35
C SER A 481 -24.14 27.83 4.64
N SER A 482 -22.85 27.53 4.52
CA SER A 482 -21.86 27.67 5.58
C SER A 482 -21.58 29.13 5.91
N GLU A 483 -21.23 29.40 7.17
CA GLU A 483 -20.62 30.66 7.62
C GLU A 483 -19.18 30.82 7.09
N PHE A 484 -18.52 29.71 6.75
CA PHE A 484 -17.16 29.72 6.19
C PHE A 484 -17.12 30.36 4.80
N ASN A 485 -18.02 29.93 3.90
CA ASN A 485 -18.24 30.53 2.59
C ASN A 485 -19.64 30.15 2.09
N SER A 486 -20.38 31.07 1.48
CA SER A 486 -21.78 30.80 1.11
C SER A 486 -21.97 29.76 0.02
N CYS A 487 -20.92 29.48 -0.79
CA CYS A 487 -20.90 28.42 -1.80
C CYS A 487 -20.63 27.03 -1.23
N LEU A 488 -20.28 26.91 0.06
CA LEU A 488 -20.09 25.64 0.75
C LEU A 488 -21.29 25.35 1.67
N PRO A 489 -21.64 24.09 1.91
CA PRO A 489 -22.76 23.75 2.78
C PRO A 489 -22.37 23.85 4.26
N ALA A 490 -23.34 24.16 5.11
CA ALA A 490 -23.17 24.19 6.56
C ALA A 490 -23.01 22.79 7.18
N ASP A 491 -23.42 21.74 6.48
CA ASP A 491 -23.43 20.37 6.96
C ASP A 491 -23.34 19.39 5.78
N ILE A 492 -22.71 18.25 5.99
CA ILE A 492 -22.50 17.22 4.96
C ILE A 492 -23.81 16.58 4.49
N ILE A 493 -24.87 16.61 5.32
CA ILE A 493 -26.20 16.11 4.94
C ILE A 493 -26.78 16.82 3.71
N SER A 494 -26.26 18.01 3.38
CA SER A 494 -26.59 18.79 2.19
C SER A 494 -26.29 18.05 0.87
N TYR A 495 -25.49 16.99 0.93
CA TYR A 495 -25.14 16.12 -0.19
C TYR A 495 -26.01 14.86 -0.31
N ALA A 496 -26.98 14.63 0.59
CA ALA A 496 -27.79 13.41 0.63
C ALA A 496 -28.66 13.20 -0.61
N THR A 497 -29.13 14.29 -1.22
CA THR A 497 -29.84 14.25 -2.51
C THR A 497 -28.87 13.78 -3.59
N PRO A 498 -29.25 12.83 -4.46
CA PRO A 498 -28.43 12.47 -5.61
C PRO A 498 -28.10 13.69 -6.48
N PRO A 499 -26.87 13.78 -7.04
CA PRO A 499 -26.55 14.81 -8.02
C PRO A 499 -27.47 14.67 -9.22
N TYR A 500 -27.76 15.79 -9.89
CA TYR A 500 -28.51 15.73 -11.14
C TYR A 500 -27.66 15.06 -12.22
N SER A 501 -28.11 13.89 -12.68
CA SER A 501 -27.48 13.19 -13.80
C SER A 501 -27.92 13.84 -15.11
N LEU A 502 -26.96 14.45 -15.81
CA LEU A 502 -27.14 14.86 -17.20
C LEU A 502 -27.48 13.63 -18.06
N PRO A 503 -28.48 13.71 -18.96
CA PRO A 503 -28.66 12.68 -19.98
C PRO A 503 -27.39 12.57 -20.81
N SER A 504 -26.78 11.38 -20.85
CA SER A 504 -25.67 11.10 -21.75
C SER A 504 -26.18 11.15 -23.18
N LEU A 505 -25.60 12.02 -24.02
CA LEU A 505 -25.87 12.01 -25.45
C LEU A 505 -25.00 10.93 -26.09
N SER A 506 -25.61 10.09 -26.91
CA SER A 506 -24.87 9.19 -27.81
C SER A 506 -24.06 10.00 -28.82
N GLU A 507 -23.00 9.38 -29.35
CA GLU A 507 -22.14 10.04 -30.35
C GLU A 507 -22.93 10.49 -31.59
N ASP A 508 -23.95 9.70 -31.98
CA ASP A 508 -24.86 10.03 -33.07
C ASP A 508 -25.72 11.27 -32.76
N GLU A 509 -26.19 11.40 -31.52
CA GLU A 509 -26.95 12.58 -31.06
C GLU A 509 -26.07 13.83 -31.00
N ILE A 510 -24.83 13.70 -30.49
CA ILE A 510 -23.85 14.78 -30.49
C ILE A 510 -23.57 15.22 -31.92
N GLN A 511 -23.28 14.28 -32.82
CA GLN A 511 -22.96 14.58 -34.21
C GLN A 511 -24.13 15.25 -34.94
N THR A 512 -25.35 14.79 -34.69
CA THR A 512 -26.57 15.41 -35.24
C THR A 512 -26.77 16.84 -34.73
N ALA A 513 -26.51 17.08 -33.44
CA ALA A 513 -26.60 18.42 -32.84
C ALA A 513 -25.50 19.35 -33.38
N VAL A 514 -24.26 18.86 -33.52
CA VAL A 514 -23.13 19.60 -34.11
C VAL A 514 -23.45 19.99 -35.56
N SER A 515 -23.97 19.05 -36.38
CA SER A 515 -24.38 19.34 -37.76
C SER A 515 -25.48 20.40 -37.84
N SER A 516 -26.40 20.43 -36.88
CA SER A 516 -27.45 21.45 -36.79
C SER A 516 -26.88 22.82 -36.42
N LEU A 517 -25.95 22.87 -35.46
CA LEU A 517 -25.32 24.12 -35.00
C LEU A 517 -24.40 24.75 -36.03
N ARG A 518 -23.73 23.94 -36.87
CA ARG A 518 -22.81 24.41 -37.92
C ARG A 518 -23.44 25.43 -38.89
N ASN A 519 -24.77 25.40 -39.05
CA ASN A 519 -25.51 26.31 -39.93
C ASN A 519 -26.03 27.57 -39.20
N ILE A 520 -25.92 27.63 -37.87
CA ILE A 520 -26.52 28.66 -37.02
C ILE A 520 -25.44 29.52 -36.36
N VAL A 521 -24.37 28.90 -35.87
CA VAL A 521 -23.30 29.56 -35.12
C VAL A 521 -22.10 29.82 -36.02
N PRO A 522 -21.57 31.06 -36.09
CA PRO A 522 -20.34 31.34 -36.82
C PRO A 522 -19.15 30.57 -36.23
N VAL A 523 -18.34 29.99 -37.11
CA VAL A 523 -17.10 29.24 -36.79
C VAL A 523 -16.22 30.03 -35.80
N ASP A 524 -15.92 31.28 -36.14
CA ASP A 524 -15.06 32.16 -35.33
C ASP A 524 -15.61 32.38 -33.91
N SER A 525 -16.94 32.45 -33.76
CA SER A 525 -17.57 32.66 -32.44
C SER A 525 -17.48 31.42 -31.56
N ALA A 526 -17.65 30.23 -32.14
CA ALA A 526 -17.50 28.97 -31.41
C ALA A 526 -16.05 28.75 -30.98
N SER A 527 -15.08 29.02 -31.86
CA SER A 527 -13.65 28.91 -31.53
C SER A 527 -13.21 29.93 -30.47
N GLN A 528 -13.62 31.21 -30.59
CA GLN A 528 -13.32 32.22 -29.55
C GLN A 528 -13.90 31.84 -28.18
N LEU A 529 -15.10 31.27 -28.15
CA LEU A 529 -15.72 30.77 -26.93
C LEU A 529 -14.94 29.61 -26.32
N TYR A 530 -14.51 28.67 -27.16
CA TYR A 530 -13.68 27.54 -26.76
C TYR A 530 -12.35 28.02 -26.16
N ASP A 531 -11.61 28.86 -26.89
CA ASP A 531 -10.31 29.41 -26.45
C ASP A 531 -10.44 30.16 -25.12
N LEU A 532 -11.51 30.93 -24.93
CA LEU A 532 -11.74 31.65 -23.68
C LEU A 532 -11.99 30.70 -22.50
N LEU A 533 -12.80 29.65 -22.72
CA LEU A 533 -13.14 28.68 -21.68
C LEU A 533 -11.98 27.74 -21.36
N GLU A 534 -11.18 27.38 -22.34
CA GLU A 534 -9.95 26.60 -22.18
C GLU A 534 -8.91 27.35 -21.34
N ASN A 535 -8.76 28.66 -21.60
CA ASN A 535 -7.79 29.52 -20.91
C ASN A 535 -8.31 30.12 -19.59
N MET A 536 -9.51 29.75 -19.15
CA MET A 536 -10.02 30.20 -17.86
C MET A 536 -9.19 29.59 -16.71
N ASN A 537 -8.86 30.44 -15.73
CA ASN A 537 -8.21 30.01 -14.50
C ASN A 537 -9.04 28.92 -13.80
N THR A 538 -8.39 28.08 -13.00
CA THR A 538 -9.07 27.16 -12.11
C THR A 538 -9.78 27.92 -10.97
N PRO A 539 -10.82 27.32 -10.36
CA PRO A 539 -11.44 27.90 -9.17
C PRO A 539 -10.43 27.99 -8.04
N LEU A 540 -10.43 29.13 -7.34
CA LEU A 540 -9.45 29.43 -6.30
C LEU A 540 -10.15 29.89 -5.03
N PHE A 541 -9.76 29.32 -3.90
CA PHE A 541 -10.12 29.84 -2.60
C PHE A 541 -8.96 30.63 -2.00
N ALA A 542 -9.24 31.85 -1.55
CA ALA A 542 -8.29 32.68 -0.80
C ALA A 542 -9.04 33.41 0.32
N ASN A 543 -8.55 33.33 1.57
CA ASN A 543 -9.16 33.99 2.73
C ASN A 543 -10.67 33.70 2.87
N CYS A 544 -11.06 32.43 2.71
CA CYS A 544 -12.47 31.97 2.70
C CYS A 544 -13.34 32.57 1.59
N ARG A 545 -12.75 33.17 0.55
CA ARG A 545 -13.45 33.68 -0.64
C ARG A 545 -13.19 32.76 -1.82
N LEU A 546 -14.25 32.41 -2.54
CA LEU A 546 -14.18 31.60 -3.75
C LEU A 546 -14.18 32.50 -4.96
N ARG A 547 -13.08 32.51 -5.73
CA ARG A 547 -13.07 33.00 -7.10
C ARG A 547 -13.52 31.87 -8.01
N LEU A 548 -14.75 31.96 -8.52
CA LEU A 548 -15.38 30.93 -9.33
C LEU A 548 -15.46 31.36 -10.81
N PRO A 549 -14.65 30.75 -11.70
CA PRO A 549 -14.86 30.84 -13.15
C PRO A 549 -16.22 30.24 -13.51
N CYS A 550 -17.04 31.00 -14.25
CA CYS A 550 -18.40 30.57 -14.55
C CYS A 550 -19.02 31.30 -15.74
N ILE A 551 -20.16 30.77 -16.19
CA ILE A 551 -21.07 31.42 -17.15
C ILE A 551 -22.23 32.03 -16.35
N VAL A 552 -22.46 33.32 -16.53
CA VAL A 552 -23.36 34.11 -15.69
C VAL A 552 -24.59 34.57 -16.46
N PHE A 553 -25.77 34.22 -15.95
CA PHE A 553 -27.07 34.58 -16.51
C PHE A 553 -27.78 35.58 -15.59
N ARG A 554 -28.01 36.80 -16.08
CA ARG A 554 -28.66 37.85 -15.27
C ARG A 554 -30.13 37.50 -15.03
N VAL A 555 -30.54 37.48 -13.76
CA VAL A 555 -31.94 37.30 -13.39
C VAL A 555 -32.71 38.60 -13.66
N THR A 556 -33.81 38.50 -14.40
CA THR A 556 -34.64 39.64 -14.81
C THR A 556 -36.00 39.68 -14.13
N GLU A 557 -36.44 38.57 -13.54
CA GLU A 557 -37.71 38.46 -12.87
C GLU A 557 -37.64 37.45 -11.73
N VAL A 558 -38.14 37.83 -10.56
CA VAL A 558 -38.36 36.93 -9.41
C VAL A 558 -39.76 37.20 -8.85
N LYS A 559 -40.63 36.19 -8.94
CA LYS A 559 -42.01 36.26 -8.45
C LYS A 559 -42.29 35.15 -7.46
N ARG A 560 -42.82 35.48 -6.29
CA ARG A 560 -43.21 34.47 -5.31
C ARG A 560 -44.50 33.79 -5.76
N ARG A 561 -44.51 32.46 -5.77
CA ARG A 561 -45.73 31.68 -5.97
C ARG A 561 -46.47 31.57 -4.63
N SER A 562 -47.78 31.85 -4.61
CA SER A 562 -48.57 31.77 -3.38
C SER A 562 -48.63 30.33 -2.86
N GLY A 563 -48.14 30.09 -1.65
CA GLY A 563 -48.15 28.79 -0.97
C GLY A 563 -48.02 28.95 0.54
N ARG A 564 -48.65 28.06 1.33
CA ARG A 564 -48.68 28.06 2.81
C ARG A 564 -47.50 27.31 3.46
N ALA A 565 -46.39 27.13 2.77
CA ALA A 565 -45.27 26.33 3.25
C ALA A 565 -44.23 27.16 4.02
N ALA A 566 -43.45 26.51 4.88
CA ALA A 566 -42.32 27.10 5.60
C ALA A 566 -41.20 27.61 4.65
N HIS A 567 -41.12 27.04 3.45
CA HIS A 567 -40.21 27.42 2.37
C HIS A 567 -41.00 28.08 1.25
N SER A 568 -40.44 29.11 0.62
CA SER A 568 -41.12 29.86 -0.44
C SER A 568 -40.61 29.44 -1.81
N THR A 569 -41.54 29.12 -2.71
CA THR A 569 -41.22 28.85 -4.11
C THR A 569 -41.32 30.14 -4.94
N TYR A 570 -40.31 30.38 -5.76
CA TYR A 570 -40.18 31.53 -6.64
C TYR A 570 -40.10 31.10 -8.09
N GLU A 571 -40.86 31.75 -8.95
CA GLU A 571 -40.65 31.73 -10.39
C GLU A 571 -39.52 32.71 -10.73
N VAL A 572 -38.47 32.20 -11.35
CA VAL A 572 -37.25 32.94 -11.68
C VAL A 572 -37.03 32.88 -13.18
N LYS A 573 -36.81 34.05 -13.79
CA LYS A 573 -36.41 34.17 -15.21
C LYS A 573 -35.08 34.87 -15.32
N ALA A 574 -34.21 34.33 -16.15
CA ALA A 574 -32.91 34.92 -16.48
C ALA A 574 -32.75 35.05 -18.00
N ASP A 575 -31.91 35.98 -18.41
CA ASP A 575 -31.55 36.15 -19.81
C ASP A 575 -30.87 34.86 -20.33
N GLY A 576 -31.23 34.40 -21.53
CA GLY A 576 -30.71 33.15 -22.12
C GLY A 576 -31.28 31.83 -21.57
N LEU A 577 -31.97 31.83 -20.42
CA LEU A 577 -32.47 30.61 -19.76
C LEU A 577 -33.99 30.45 -19.82
N GLN A 578 -34.46 29.20 -19.89
CA GLN A 578 -35.87 28.87 -19.65
C GLN A 578 -36.27 29.27 -18.22
N GLY A 579 -37.55 29.62 -18.02
CA GLY A 579 -38.05 29.95 -16.69
C GLY A 579 -38.02 28.74 -15.77
N LEU A 580 -37.60 28.93 -14.51
CA LEU A 580 -37.46 27.85 -13.55
C LEU A 580 -38.07 28.20 -12.19
N LEU A 581 -38.30 27.17 -11.38
CA LEU A 581 -38.79 27.30 -10.02
C LEU A 581 -37.65 27.06 -9.03
N ILE A 582 -37.50 27.96 -8.06
CA ILE A 582 -36.52 27.83 -6.98
C ILE A 582 -37.27 27.84 -5.66
N THR A 583 -36.96 26.88 -4.79
CA THR A 583 -37.53 26.82 -3.44
C THR A 583 -36.42 27.12 -2.44
N THR A 584 -36.66 28.12 -1.59
CA THR A 584 -35.69 28.54 -0.58
C THR A 584 -36.39 29.00 0.69
N GLY A 585 -35.75 28.76 1.84
CA GLY A 585 -36.14 29.33 3.13
C GLY A 585 -35.86 30.83 3.25
N LYS A 586 -34.99 31.40 2.39
CA LYS A 586 -34.71 32.84 2.39
C LYS A 586 -35.80 33.60 1.64
N THR A 587 -36.28 34.70 2.23
CA THR A 587 -37.23 35.57 1.51
C THR A 587 -36.48 36.36 0.44
N LEU A 588 -36.70 36.01 -0.83
CA LEU A 588 -36.17 36.77 -1.96
C LEU A 588 -36.99 38.03 -2.22
N ILE A 589 -36.27 39.12 -2.53
CA ILE A 589 -36.89 40.37 -2.98
C ILE A 589 -37.53 40.12 -4.35
N GLN A 590 -38.82 40.42 -4.46
CA GLN A 590 -39.56 40.25 -5.72
C GLN A 590 -39.35 41.45 -6.62
N PHE A 591 -39.07 41.20 -7.91
CA PHE A 591 -38.87 42.26 -8.90
C PHE A 591 -39.19 41.75 -10.31
N SER A 592 -39.33 42.69 -11.24
CA SER A 592 -39.53 42.41 -12.67
C SER A 592 -38.92 43.53 -13.51
N ARG A 593 -38.81 43.35 -14.83
CA ARG A 593 -38.35 44.43 -15.72
C ARG A 593 -39.16 45.73 -15.60
N ALA A 594 -40.44 45.66 -15.21
CA ALA A 594 -41.29 46.82 -14.98
C ALA A 594 -41.11 47.48 -13.60
N ARG A 595 -40.45 46.80 -12.65
CA ARG A 595 -40.19 47.27 -11.28
C ARG A 595 -38.77 46.88 -10.87
N PRO A 596 -37.74 47.64 -11.31
CA PRO A 596 -36.35 47.33 -11.00
C PRO A 596 -36.02 47.59 -9.52
N ILE A 597 -35.04 46.85 -8.99
CA ILE A 597 -34.55 46.98 -7.61
C ILE A 597 -33.04 47.21 -7.58
N ARG A 598 -32.52 47.58 -6.40
CA ARG A 598 -31.08 47.82 -6.18
C ARG A 598 -30.23 46.56 -6.09
N GLN A 599 -30.80 45.42 -5.69
CA GLN A 599 -30.06 44.16 -5.54
C GLN A 599 -30.15 43.32 -6.82
N THR A 600 -28.99 42.91 -7.35
CA THR A 600 -28.89 42.10 -8.57
C THR A 600 -28.73 40.63 -8.23
N PHE A 601 -29.45 39.76 -8.95
CA PHE A 601 -29.33 38.31 -8.84
C PHE A 601 -28.80 37.72 -10.15
N PHE A 602 -28.04 36.63 -10.03
CA PHE A 602 -27.51 35.88 -11.17
C PHE A 602 -27.73 34.39 -10.96
N LEU A 603 -28.05 33.69 -12.04
CA LEU A 603 -27.89 32.25 -12.12
C LEU A 603 -26.53 31.97 -12.75
N VAL A 604 -25.79 31.07 -12.14
CA VAL A 604 -24.39 30.83 -12.48
C VAL A 604 -24.23 29.37 -12.82
N ARG A 605 -23.60 29.08 -13.96
CA ARG A 605 -23.05 27.76 -14.30
C ARG A 605 -21.57 27.75 -13.93
N PRO A 606 -21.17 27.11 -12.83
CA PRO A 606 -19.76 26.88 -12.53
C PRO A 606 -19.06 26.24 -13.74
N TRP A 607 -17.88 26.74 -14.11
CA TRP A 607 -17.14 26.20 -15.25
C TRP A 607 -16.43 24.89 -14.85
N ASP A 608 -16.69 23.84 -15.62
CA ASP A 608 -16.07 22.53 -15.45
C ASP A 608 -15.21 22.21 -16.68
N ARG A 609 -13.89 22.22 -16.50
CA ARG A 609 -12.92 21.96 -17.58
C ARG A 609 -13.06 20.55 -18.17
N ARG A 610 -13.68 19.60 -17.44
CA ARG A 610 -13.95 18.25 -17.95
C ARG A 610 -14.86 18.23 -19.18
N LEU A 611 -15.65 19.28 -19.40
CA LEU A 611 -16.50 19.41 -20.58
C LEU A 611 -15.73 19.58 -21.90
N LEU A 612 -14.41 19.78 -21.86
CA LEU A 612 -13.56 19.85 -23.06
C LEU A 612 -13.24 18.49 -23.67
N GLY A 613 -13.49 17.37 -22.96
CA GLY A 613 -13.28 16.02 -23.52
C GLY A 613 -11.83 15.68 -23.89
N LEU A 614 -10.84 16.38 -23.31
CA LEU A 614 -9.42 16.19 -23.61
C LEU A 614 -8.91 14.81 -23.12
N PRO A 615 -8.00 14.14 -23.87
CA PRO A 615 -7.51 12.79 -23.57
C PRO A 615 -6.94 12.60 -22.16
N ASP A 616 -6.37 13.64 -21.56
CA ASP A 616 -5.78 13.58 -20.21
C ASP A 616 -6.81 13.39 -19.08
N PHE A 617 -8.11 13.50 -19.38
CA PHE A 617 -9.19 13.36 -18.41
C PHE A 617 -10.00 12.06 -18.55
N SER A 618 -9.78 11.29 -19.62
CA SER A 618 -10.28 9.93 -19.76
C SER A 618 -9.17 8.94 -19.41
N GLU A 619 -9.27 8.33 -18.22
CA GLU A 619 -8.62 7.06 -17.86
C GLU A 619 -7.13 6.88 -18.21
N GLN A 620 -6.24 7.20 -17.26
CA GLN A 620 -5.12 6.29 -17.00
C GLN A 620 -5.56 5.25 -15.97
N LEU A 621 -6.39 4.31 -16.44
CA LEU A 621 -6.57 3.00 -15.81
C LEU A 621 -5.41 2.08 -16.21
N THR A 622 -4.19 2.48 -15.88
CA THR A 622 -3.03 1.58 -15.84
C THR A 622 -2.04 2.15 -14.84
N PHE A 623 -2.08 1.66 -13.60
CA PHE A 623 -0.81 1.49 -12.90
C PHE A 623 -0.42 0.05 -13.14
N ALA A 624 0.63 -0.10 -13.94
CA ALA A 624 1.50 -1.25 -13.87
C ALA A 624 1.86 -1.48 -12.41
N ASP A 625 1.91 -2.76 -12.07
CA ASP A 625 2.55 -3.28 -10.88
C ASP A 625 4.02 -2.83 -10.92
N GLU A 626 4.35 -1.72 -10.26
CA GLU A 626 5.73 -1.32 -10.04
C GLU A 626 6.12 -1.66 -8.61
N GLY A 627 6.81 -2.79 -8.50
CA GLY A 627 7.83 -2.95 -7.50
C GLY A 627 8.86 -1.84 -7.66
N GLU A 628 9.15 -1.21 -6.52
CA GLU A 628 10.47 -0.70 -6.13
C GLU A 628 11.25 0.18 -7.13
N SER A 629 11.34 1.46 -6.82
CA SER A 629 12.65 2.11 -6.70
C SER A 629 12.52 3.46 -5.99
N VAL A 630 13.38 3.65 -4.99
CA VAL A 630 13.59 4.91 -4.28
C VAL A 630 14.74 5.65 -4.95
N GLY A 631 14.55 6.95 -5.22
CA GLY A 631 15.59 7.91 -5.60
C GLY A 631 15.02 8.95 -6.56
N ASP A 632 15.33 10.24 -6.51
CA ASP A 632 16.18 11.05 -5.65
C ASP A 632 15.71 12.50 -5.89
N TRP A 633 15.76 13.36 -4.89
CA TRP A 633 15.40 14.77 -5.01
C TRP A 633 16.66 15.57 -5.34
N SER A 634 16.77 16.16 -6.54
CA SER A 634 17.63 17.34 -6.73
C SER A 634 17.33 18.14 -8.01
N GLU A 635 17.00 19.41 -7.78
CA GLU A 635 17.42 20.65 -8.46
C GLU A 635 17.44 20.80 -10.00
N SER A 636 16.73 21.86 -10.37
CA SER A 636 16.84 22.74 -11.55
C SER A 636 18.26 23.07 -12.06
N GLN A 637 18.43 23.12 -13.39
CA GLN A 637 18.76 24.34 -14.17
C GLN A 637 19.05 24.07 -15.66
N SER A 638 18.47 24.93 -16.52
CA SER A 638 18.95 25.54 -17.78
C SER A 638 19.89 24.80 -18.74
N GLY A 639 19.62 24.92 -20.05
CA GLY A 639 20.69 24.93 -21.07
C GLY A 639 20.20 24.66 -22.49
N LEU A 640 20.43 25.65 -23.37
CA LEU A 640 20.16 25.73 -24.81
C LEU A 640 20.96 24.74 -25.71
N ASP A 641 20.49 24.64 -26.96
CA ASP A 641 21.21 24.35 -28.22
C ASP A 641 21.74 22.91 -28.40
N ASP A 642 21.73 22.25 -29.58
CA ASP A 642 21.39 22.64 -30.95
C ASP A 642 21.38 21.37 -31.85
N THR A 643 20.88 21.53 -33.09
CA THR A 643 21.21 20.82 -34.35
C THR A 643 20.59 19.46 -34.75
N ASP A 644 19.85 19.54 -35.87
CA ASP A 644 19.93 18.77 -37.14
C ASP A 644 19.59 17.25 -37.13
N GLU A 645 18.87 16.66 -38.10
CA GLU A 645 18.50 17.05 -39.46
C GLU A 645 17.42 16.08 -40.03
N SER A 646 16.77 16.51 -41.11
CA SER A 646 15.98 15.74 -42.11
C SER A 646 14.53 15.35 -41.73
N SER A 647 13.51 15.51 -42.58
CA SER A 647 13.46 15.69 -44.03
C SER A 647 12.12 16.33 -44.46
N SER A 648 12.21 17.06 -45.56
CA SER A 648 11.16 17.80 -46.26
C SER A 648 10.03 16.95 -46.83
N ASN A 649 8.78 17.42 -46.70
CA ASN A 649 7.74 17.24 -47.71
C ASN A 649 6.69 18.38 -47.63
N SER A 650 6.60 19.14 -48.74
CA SER A 650 5.44 19.84 -49.33
C SER A 650 4.48 20.70 -48.46
N PRO A 651 4.36 22.02 -48.73
CA PRO A 651 3.32 22.86 -48.13
C PRO A 651 2.01 22.72 -48.93
N GLY A 652 0.90 22.31 -48.31
CA GLY A 652 -0.38 22.40 -49.00
C GLY A 652 -1.63 21.74 -48.41
N GLU A 653 -1.54 20.84 -47.42
CA GLU A 653 -2.75 20.12 -46.96
C GLU A 653 -2.91 19.99 -45.43
N GLU A 654 -1.97 20.45 -44.61
CA GLU A 654 -2.06 20.29 -43.14
C GLU A 654 -2.92 21.36 -42.43
N GLU A 655 -2.99 22.61 -42.93
CA GLU A 655 -3.77 23.68 -42.26
C GLU A 655 -5.29 23.42 -42.29
N LEU A 656 -5.82 22.75 -43.32
CA LEU A 656 -7.26 22.44 -43.41
C LEU A 656 -7.71 21.31 -42.48
N SER A 657 -6.80 20.41 -42.09
CA SER A 657 -7.12 19.23 -41.27
C SER A 657 -7.19 19.54 -39.77
N VAL A 658 -6.35 20.46 -39.29
CA VAL A 658 -6.31 20.89 -37.88
C VAL A 658 -7.49 21.81 -37.55
N ASP A 659 -7.85 22.73 -38.46
CA ASP A 659 -9.01 23.62 -38.29
C ASP A 659 -10.36 22.86 -38.25
N LEU A 660 -10.45 21.74 -38.99
CA LEU A 660 -11.65 20.88 -38.98
C LEU A 660 -11.83 20.17 -37.62
N ASP A 661 -10.74 19.82 -36.93
CA ASP A 661 -10.78 19.15 -35.63
C ASP A 661 -11.13 20.13 -34.50
N VAL A 662 -10.47 21.29 -34.44
CA VAL A 662 -10.75 22.33 -33.43
C VAL A 662 -12.18 22.86 -33.56
N HIS A 663 -12.67 23.07 -34.78
CA HIS A 663 -14.05 23.51 -35.01
C HIS A 663 -15.08 22.43 -34.64
N SER A 664 -14.76 21.15 -34.81
CA SER A 664 -15.60 20.05 -34.35
C SER A 664 -15.68 20.04 -32.81
N GLN A 665 -14.55 20.25 -32.13
CA GLN A 665 -14.47 20.31 -30.67
C GLN A 665 -15.21 21.52 -30.09
N SER A 666 -15.08 22.71 -30.70
CA SER A 666 -15.77 23.92 -30.24
C SER A 666 -17.30 23.80 -30.37
N LEU A 667 -17.80 23.23 -31.45
CA LEU A 667 -19.23 22.94 -31.61
C LEU A 667 -19.73 21.85 -30.64
N ARG A 668 -18.94 20.81 -30.37
CA ARG A 668 -19.26 19.78 -29.36
C ARG A 668 -19.40 20.41 -27.97
N LEU A 669 -18.49 21.31 -27.60
CA LEU A 669 -18.60 22.07 -26.35
C LEU A 669 -19.91 22.85 -26.29
N MET A 670 -20.31 23.52 -27.38
CA MET A 670 -21.58 24.24 -27.42
C MET A 670 -22.80 23.34 -27.23
N VAL A 671 -22.78 22.11 -27.75
CA VAL A 671 -23.85 21.12 -27.49
C VAL A 671 -23.96 20.84 -26.00
N HIS A 672 -22.84 20.57 -25.32
CA HIS A 672 -22.81 20.35 -23.86
C HIS A 672 -23.20 21.59 -23.05
N LEU A 673 -22.82 22.78 -23.52
CA LEU A 673 -23.25 24.04 -22.90
C LEU A 673 -24.76 24.28 -23.07
N GLY A 674 -25.36 23.74 -24.13
CA GLY A 674 -26.79 23.77 -24.38
C GLY A 674 -27.62 22.83 -23.50
N GLN A 675 -27.04 21.81 -22.86
CA GLN A 675 -27.77 20.88 -22.00
C GLN A 675 -28.19 21.51 -20.65
N ALA A 676 -29.16 20.89 -19.98
CA ALA A 676 -29.58 21.27 -18.64
C ALA A 676 -28.42 21.13 -17.64
N PHE A 677 -28.23 22.07 -16.73
CA PHE A 677 -27.10 22.07 -15.81
C PHE A 677 -27.52 22.45 -14.39
N SER A 678 -26.74 22.00 -13.40
CA SER A 678 -26.89 22.46 -12.01
C SER A 678 -26.36 23.91 -11.89
N ALA A 679 -27.24 24.81 -11.48
CA ALA A 679 -26.98 26.24 -11.39
C ALA A 679 -26.87 26.71 -9.94
N LEU A 680 -26.09 27.75 -9.71
CA LEU A 680 -26.03 28.47 -8.44
C LEU A 680 -26.80 29.78 -8.56
N LEU A 681 -27.76 30.03 -7.66
CA LEU A 681 -28.36 31.35 -7.52
C LEU A 681 -27.45 32.20 -6.62
N VAL A 682 -26.92 33.31 -7.13
CA VAL A 682 -26.08 34.24 -6.36
C VAL A 682 -26.69 35.64 -6.33
N ALA A 683 -26.57 36.31 -5.18
CA ALA A 683 -27.00 37.67 -4.95
C ALA A 683 -25.80 38.59 -4.81
N GLN A 684 -25.76 39.66 -5.58
CA GLN A 684 -24.74 40.69 -5.47
C GLN A 684 -24.92 41.45 -4.14
N GLN A 685 -23.85 41.56 -3.35
CA GLN A 685 -23.83 42.29 -2.08
C GLN A 685 -23.34 43.72 -2.31
N HIS A 686 -22.12 43.82 -2.84
CA HIS A 686 -21.46 45.05 -3.27
C HIS A 686 -20.93 44.86 -4.69
N VAL A 687 -20.42 45.93 -5.30
CA VAL A 687 -19.81 45.83 -6.64
C VAL A 687 -18.62 44.86 -6.54
N GLY A 688 -18.67 43.76 -7.30
CA GLY A 688 -17.64 42.71 -7.32
C GLY A 688 -17.82 41.57 -6.31
N GLU A 689 -18.72 41.67 -5.33
CA GLU A 689 -18.88 40.64 -4.28
C GLU A 689 -20.27 39.98 -4.30
N TYR A 690 -20.27 38.66 -4.22
CA TYR A 690 -21.48 37.84 -4.35
C TYR A 690 -21.66 36.91 -3.16
N LYS A 691 -22.90 36.53 -2.87
CA LYS A 691 -23.24 35.44 -1.94
C LYS A 691 -24.21 34.48 -2.59
N ARG A 692 -23.98 33.18 -2.45
CA ARG A 692 -24.93 32.15 -2.86
C ARG A 692 -26.19 32.20 -2.01
N VAL A 693 -27.31 32.03 -2.67
CA VAL A 693 -28.62 31.82 -2.07
C VAL A 693 -28.82 30.32 -1.91
N ALA A 694 -28.94 29.89 -0.66
CA ALA A 694 -29.36 28.53 -0.27
C ALA A 694 -30.68 28.12 -0.97
N SER A 695 -30.75 26.88 -1.42
CA SER A 695 -31.93 26.30 -2.08
C SER A 695 -32.24 24.94 -1.46
N ASP A 696 -33.51 24.62 -1.31
CA ASP A 696 -33.98 23.37 -0.70
C ASP A 696 -33.93 22.19 -1.69
N HIS A 697 -33.78 22.50 -2.99
CA HIS A 697 -33.70 21.53 -4.09
C HIS A 697 -32.60 21.94 -5.06
N ASN A 698 -32.11 20.99 -5.87
CA ASN A 698 -31.16 21.29 -6.95
C ASN A 698 -31.80 22.31 -7.91
N ILE A 699 -31.05 23.36 -8.25
CA ILE A 699 -31.51 24.36 -9.21
C ILE A 699 -31.04 23.91 -10.59
N ILE A 700 -31.96 23.38 -11.39
CA ILE A 700 -31.65 22.93 -12.75
C ILE A 700 -32.08 24.01 -13.74
N ALA A 701 -31.10 24.54 -14.47
CA ALA A 701 -31.32 25.54 -15.50
C ALA A 701 -31.14 24.93 -16.89
N GLN A 702 -31.90 25.42 -17.86
CA GLN A 702 -31.85 24.98 -19.26
C GLN A 702 -31.68 26.20 -20.15
N VAL A 703 -30.69 26.16 -21.03
CA VAL A 703 -30.45 27.22 -22.03
C VAL A 703 -31.58 27.18 -23.07
N LYS A 704 -32.09 28.35 -23.48
CA LYS A 704 -33.15 28.44 -24.51
C LYS A 704 -32.65 28.04 -25.90
N ASP A 705 -31.45 28.50 -26.23
CA ASP A 705 -30.78 28.30 -27.51
C ASP A 705 -29.26 28.27 -27.23
N PRO A 706 -28.50 27.23 -27.64
CA PRO A 706 -27.05 27.19 -27.48
C PRO A 706 -26.35 28.42 -28.07
N ALA A 707 -26.88 29.03 -29.13
CA ALA A 707 -26.36 30.26 -29.73
C ALA A 707 -26.54 31.52 -28.85
N SER A 708 -27.35 31.44 -27.78
CA SER A 708 -27.57 32.56 -26.85
C SER A 708 -26.48 32.71 -25.79
N ILE A 709 -25.49 31.81 -25.76
CA ILE A 709 -24.36 31.88 -24.83
C ILE A 709 -23.34 32.88 -25.38
N ASP A 710 -23.44 34.12 -24.89
CA ASP A 710 -22.52 35.21 -25.21
C ASP A 710 -21.22 35.10 -24.40
N ILE A 711 -20.09 35.36 -25.05
CA ILE A 711 -18.76 35.52 -24.44
C ILE A 711 -18.80 36.52 -23.27
N MET A 712 -19.63 37.56 -23.36
CA MET A 712 -19.81 38.57 -22.30
C MET A 712 -20.40 38.02 -21.00
N ASN A 713 -20.97 36.81 -21.02
CA ASN A 713 -21.47 36.12 -19.82
C ASN A 713 -20.37 35.37 -19.07
N ILE A 714 -19.18 35.20 -19.65
CA ILE A 714 -18.09 34.40 -19.08
C ILE A 714 -17.21 35.30 -18.23
N ARG A 715 -17.10 34.96 -16.94
CA ARG A 715 -16.25 35.70 -16.00
C ARG A 715 -16.00 34.90 -14.73
N ALA A 716 -15.05 35.35 -13.94
CA ALA A 716 -14.89 34.90 -12.56
C ALA A 716 -15.73 35.76 -11.61
N LEU A 717 -16.42 35.10 -10.67
CA LEU A 717 -17.14 35.77 -9.57
C LEU A 717 -16.39 35.54 -8.26
N ASP A 718 -16.21 36.60 -7.48
CA ASP A 718 -15.68 36.51 -6.11
C ASP A 718 -16.86 36.33 -5.13
N ILE A 719 -17.02 35.12 -4.61
CA ILE A 719 -18.14 34.69 -3.77
C ILE A 719 -17.69 34.56 -2.31
N LEU A 720 -18.42 35.25 -1.43
CA LEU A 720 -18.22 35.31 0.02
C LEU A 720 -18.85 34.16 0.78
#